data_AF-A0A443SRK9-F1
#
_entry.id   AF-A0A443SRK9-F1
#
_cell.length_a   1.000
_cell.length_b   1.000
_cell.length_c   1.000
_cell.angle_alpha   90.00
_cell.angle_beta   90.00
_cell.angle_gamma   90.00
#
_symmetry.space_group_name_H-M   'P 1'
#
loop_
_entity.id
_entity.type
_entity.pdbx_description
1 polymer ?
#
loop_
_entity_poly.entity_id
_entity_poly.type
_entity_poly.pdbx_seq_one_letter_code
_entity_poly.pdbx_strand_id
1 'polypeptide(L)'
;MINSVRTITIVLIRFLLQIYLQIELRVNALGASCQCIVYVETYGKEYGVFTSPNWPTPYDDNIQCLLYTFLAKSDQIIEITFDEFDVQKTSLDCIYGDFVKLYLHLNESAINEESSWNEVLCGKIADIEQTHYSADSSLIFEFHSDWRNANNTGFRGTYRFLNKRLFETDGERAANSRCNYRFESLSSIGNFTSALVKNVKGKFFSPQYPSTYPKGIRCSYAFFGQTFERVKLVFEHLRLQRSDVSCLNSPDVIYVHDGSDKSSPVIGQLCNTNAFVELVSTGPNLYIEFVSRSHFPGQGFKGKYLFESLSNANNKVNSDNVPSTVAITDCNFWFSSDTNKNGTFSSPNFPNPYPQNSHCVYNFHGRGKERVQIMFTEFSVYKPEDTQRDSFVFIIPLHKQSICNEKHFFLLGNSCDGADVVMVFITINGQKERVDNLCGDELPQQLMSNGPSITVEFKSLHSSHISRGFQANYKFVTNFGISTGTQDPQSVCGFNFRSTERSNGSFTSPNYPGLYPRDTECHYFFYGNQSEKVHITFAYFDVEGVTPCTTETASDYVEFSNYKSVDRKIPRHCGLKKPRTIDSDGDFFRVTFKSNDRFDGTGFEAFYQFRSPDDFFTVKQIRGISASVPVIDFSFIPLTFTVIKALFSLITATRLQL
;
A
#
# COMPACT_ATOMS: atom_id res chain seq x y z
N MET A 1 64.90 -8.62 -68.18
CA MET A 1 64.61 -8.81 -66.73
C MET A 1 64.13 -7.55 -66.00
N ILE A 2 64.30 -6.33 -66.51
CA ILE A 2 63.95 -5.10 -65.76
C ILE A 2 62.44 -4.74 -65.81
N ASN A 3 61.75 -5.09 -66.91
CA ASN A 3 60.31 -4.81 -67.05
C ASN A 3 59.40 -5.80 -66.28
N SER A 4 59.90 -6.97 -65.90
CA SER A 4 59.10 -7.94 -65.13
C SER A 4 59.08 -7.59 -63.63
N VAL A 5 60.13 -6.96 -63.12
CA VAL A 5 60.24 -6.60 -61.70
C VAL A 5 59.31 -5.43 -61.38
N ARG A 6 59.23 -4.40 -62.23
CA ARG A 6 58.33 -3.24 -62.03
C ARG A 6 56.85 -3.60 -61.98
N THR A 7 56.41 -4.54 -62.83
CA THR A 7 55.01 -4.98 -62.85
C THR A 7 54.66 -5.77 -61.58
N ILE A 8 55.59 -6.60 -61.09
CA ILE A 8 55.41 -7.34 -59.84
C ILE A 8 55.37 -6.40 -58.64
N THR A 9 56.22 -5.35 -58.60
CA THR A 9 56.19 -4.37 -57.49
C THR A 9 54.91 -3.55 -57.46
N ILE A 10 54.37 -3.16 -58.63
CA ILE A 10 53.11 -2.40 -58.71
C ILE A 10 51.91 -3.27 -58.34
N VAL A 11 51.92 -4.55 -58.73
CA VAL A 11 50.88 -5.51 -58.33
C VAL A 11 50.95 -5.81 -56.83
N LEU A 12 52.14 -5.96 -56.25
CA LEU A 12 52.31 -6.11 -54.79
C LEU A 12 51.90 -4.86 -54.02
N ILE A 13 52.22 -3.66 -54.51
CA ILE A 13 51.79 -2.40 -53.87
C ILE A 13 50.27 -2.24 -53.99
N ARG A 14 49.65 -2.58 -55.11
CA ARG A 14 48.17 -2.58 -55.24
C ARG A 14 47.54 -3.65 -54.37
N PHE A 15 48.12 -4.84 -54.26
CA PHE A 15 47.61 -5.92 -53.41
C PHE A 15 47.78 -5.57 -51.93
N LEU A 16 48.89 -4.94 -51.53
CA LEU A 16 49.11 -4.42 -50.18
C LEU A 16 48.24 -3.20 -49.88
N LEU A 17 47.98 -2.31 -50.84
CA LEU A 17 47.01 -1.21 -50.67
C LEU A 17 45.58 -1.72 -50.59
N GLN A 18 45.25 -2.80 -51.31
CA GLN A 18 43.94 -3.41 -51.30
C GLN A 18 43.74 -4.27 -50.05
N ILE A 19 44.80 -4.90 -49.53
CA ILE A 19 44.83 -5.49 -48.19
C ILE A 19 44.77 -4.40 -47.11
N TYR A 20 45.45 -3.26 -47.27
CA TYR A 20 45.35 -2.12 -46.35
C TYR A 20 43.95 -1.48 -46.39
N LEU A 21 43.32 -1.35 -47.56
CA LEU A 21 41.91 -0.93 -47.71
C LEU A 21 40.92 -1.99 -47.21
N GLN A 22 41.29 -3.28 -47.21
CA GLN A 22 40.49 -4.38 -46.65
C GLN A 22 40.75 -4.60 -45.15
N ILE A 23 41.86 -4.07 -44.61
CA ILE A 23 42.14 -3.97 -43.17
C ILE A 23 41.55 -2.67 -42.61
N GLU A 24 41.36 -1.63 -43.44
CA GLU A 24 40.50 -0.47 -43.19
C GLU A 24 39.03 -0.68 -43.64
N LEU A 25 38.63 -1.91 -43.99
CA LEU A 25 37.26 -2.31 -43.72
C LEU A 25 37.17 -2.44 -42.21
N ARG A 26 36.84 -1.31 -41.57
CA ARG A 26 36.33 -1.30 -40.22
C ARG A 26 35.28 -2.40 -40.14
N VAL A 27 35.64 -3.49 -39.48
CA VAL A 27 34.70 -4.20 -38.64
C VAL A 27 34.27 -3.15 -37.61
N ASN A 28 33.31 -2.31 -37.99
CA ASN A 28 32.47 -1.65 -37.01
C ASN A 28 31.66 -2.80 -36.42
N ALA A 29 32.24 -3.53 -35.47
CA ALA A 29 31.44 -4.17 -34.45
C ALA A 29 30.61 -3.02 -33.86
N LEU A 30 29.31 -3.00 -34.13
CA LEU A 30 28.44 -2.07 -33.42
C LEU A 30 28.59 -2.36 -31.93
N GLY A 31 29.07 -1.35 -31.21
CA GLY A 31 29.63 -1.47 -29.87
C GLY A 31 31.03 -0.87 -29.70
N ALA A 32 31.81 -0.68 -30.78
CA ALA A 32 33.13 -0.03 -30.69
C ALA A 32 33.08 1.50 -30.46
N SER A 33 31.90 2.12 -30.66
CA SER A 33 31.66 3.56 -30.45
C SER A 33 30.80 3.89 -29.24
N CYS A 34 30.21 2.90 -28.57
CA CYS A 34 29.47 3.09 -27.33
C CYS A 34 30.46 3.11 -26.17
N GLN A 35 30.42 4.15 -25.34
CA GLN A 35 31.15 4.12 -24.08
C GLN A 35 30.47 3.09 -23.16
N CYS A 36 31.25 2.24 -22.48
CA CYS A 36 30.74 1.18 -21.62
C CYS A 36 31.22 1.36 -20.17
N ILE A 37 30.29 1.25 -19.24
CA ILE A 37 30.51 1.28 -17.79
C ILE A 37 30.13 -0.10 -17.26
N VAL A 38 31.09 -0.78 -16.62
CA VAL A 38 30.93 -2.18 -16.20
C VAL A 38 30.96 -2.30 -14.69
N TYR A 39 30.00 -3.03 -14.13
CA TYR A 39 29.82 -3.30 -12.71
C TYR A 39 29.87 -4.82 -12.47
N VAL A 40 30.94 -5.30 -11.82
CA VAL A 40 31.18 -6.75 -11.57
C VAL A 40 31.06 -7.14 -10.10
N GLU A 41 31.11 -6.15 -9.18
CA GLU A 41 31.05 -6.38 -7.74
C GLU A 41 30.54 -5.12 -7.02
N THR A 42 30.20 -5.25 -5.72
CA THR A 42 29.81 -4.14 -4.84
C THR A 42 30.95 -3.69 -3.91
N TYR A 43 32.18 -4.20 -4.12
CA TYR A 43 33.38 -3.90 -3.32
C TYR A 43 33.17 -4.06 -1.81
N GLY A 44 32.47 -5.12 -1.40
CA GLY A 44 32.20 -5.43 0.01
C GLY A 44 31.05 -4.66 0.64
N LYS A 45 30.32 -3.83 -0.12
CA LYS A 45 29.10 -3.15 0.33
C LYS A 45 27.85 -3.98 0.04
N GLU A 46 26.76 -3.71 0.74
CA GLU A 46 25.46 -4.38 0.52
C GLU A 46 24.90 -4.11 -0.89
N TYR A 47 25.23 -2.96 -1.47
CA TYR A 47 24.86 -2.55 -2.82
C TYR A 47 25.93 -1.63 -3.41
N GLY A 48 25.98 -1.55 -4.75
CA GLY A 48 26.74 -0.55 -5.50
C GLY A 48 25.82 0.56 -6.02
N VAL A 49 26.42 1.64 -6.55
CA VAL A 49 25.70 2.82 -7.07
C VAL A 49 26.09 3.06 -8.51
N PHE A 50 25.14 3.44 -9.36
CA PHE A 50 25.36 3.87 -10.73
C PHE A 50 24.64 5.20 -10.98
N THR A 51 25.19 6.02 -11.88
CA THR A 51 24.62 7.33 -12.23
C THR A 51 24.75 7.58 -13.73
N SER A 52 23.87 8.42 -14.27
CA SER A 52 24.07 9.06 -15.57
C SER A 52 25.28 9.99 -15.54
N PRO A 53 25.82 10.40 -16.70
CA PRO A 53 26.82 11.46 -16.75
C PRO A 53 26.34 12.72 -16.05
N ASN A 54 27.26 13.42 -15.40
CA ASN A 54 27.06 14.73 -14.76
C ASN A 54 26.04 14.80 -13.60
N TRP A 55 25.33 13.71 -13.26
CA TRP A 55 24.41 13.69 -12.11
C TRP A 55 25.11 14.20 -10.84
N PRO A 56 24.50 15.11 -10.04
CA PRO A 56 23.09 15.54 -10.08
C PRO A 56 22.80 16.72 -11.02
N THR A 57 23.75 17.15 -11.84
CA THR A 57 23.54 18.18 -12.86
C THR A 57 23.02 17.56 -14.17
N PRO A 58 22.41 18.36 -15.08
CA PRO A 58 21.87 17.84 -16.33
C PRO A 58 22.88 17.04 -17.16
N TYR A 59 22.40 15.95 -17.76
CA TYR A 59 23.22 15.13 -18.66
C TYR A 59 23.45 15.84 -20.00
N ASP A 60 24.50 15.43 -20.70
CA ASP A 60 24.87 16.01 -22.00
C ASP A 60 23.85 15.66 -23.10
N ASP A 61 23.63 16.58 -24.04
CA ASP A 61 22.88 16.30 -25.26
C ASP A 61 23.69 15.39 -26.22
N ASN A 62 23.02 14.79 -27.20
CA ASN A 62 23.62 13.97 -28.25
C ASN A 62 24.42 12.74 -27.77
N ILE A 63 24.08 12.16 -26.62
CA ILE A 63 24.65 10.89 -26.17
C ILE A 63 24.19 9.80 -27.14
N GLN A 64 25.06 9.47 -28.09
CA GLN A 64 24.76 8.48 -29.12
C GLN A 64 24.54 7.09 -28.54
N CYS A 65 25.26 6.72 -27.48
CA CYS A 65 25.17 5.42 -26.83
C CYS A 65 26.07 5.37 -25.59
N LEU A 66 25.49 5.14 -24.41
CA LEU A 66 26.22 4.82 -23.17
C LEU A 66 25.69 3.51 -22.58
N LEU A 67 26.55 2.50 -22.49
CA LEU A 67 26.22 1.15 -22.03
C LEU A 67 26.53 0.98 -20.55
N TYR A 68 25.54 0.54 -19.79
CA TYR A 68 25.69 0.13 -18.39
C TYR A 68 25.57 -1.38 -18.33
N THR A 69 26.65 -2.06 -17.96
CA THR A 69 26.75 -3.53 -17.96
C THR A 69 26.99 -4.04 -16.55
N PHE A 70 26.08 -4.87 -16.04
CA PHE A 70 26.17 -5.50 -14.73
C PHE A 70 26.38 -7.00 -14.90
N LEU A 71 27.46 -7.52 -14.32
CA LEU A 71 27.88 -8.92 -14.46
C LEU A 71 27.92 -9.58 -13.09
N ALA A 72 27.05 -10.57 -12.90
CA ALA A 72 27.00 -11.40 -11.70
C ALA A 72 27.73 -12.73 -11.90
N LYS A 73 27.88 -13.50 -10.82
CA LYS A 73 28.28 -14.92 -10.91
C LYS A 73 27.15 -15.76 -11.52
N SER A 74 27.49 -16.94 -12.03
CA SER A 74 26.54 -17.87 -12.68
C SER A 74 25.37 -18.31 -11.79
N ASP A 75 25.53 -18.28 -10.47
CA ASP A 75 24.50 -18.63 -9.48
C ASP A 75 23.72 -17.41 -8.95
N GLN A 76 23.94 -16.24 -9.55
CA GLN A 76 23.37 -14.97 -9.12
C GLN A 76 22.57 -14.30 -10.25
N ILE A 77 21.64 -13.43 -9.84
CA ILE A 77 20.97 -12.45 -10.70
C ILE A 77 21.29 -11.04 -10.20
N ILE A 78 21.01 -10.05 -11.04
CA ILE A 78 21.22 -8.63 -10.75
C ILE A 78 19.87 -8.01 -10.42
N GLU A 79 19.81 -7.25 -9.34
CA GLU A 79 18.77 -6.26 -9.07
C GLU A 79 19.36 -4.87 -9.29
N ILE A 80 18.69 -4.03 -10.08
CA ILE A 80 18.95 -2.59 -10.16
C ILE A 80 17.71 -1.82 -9.68
N THR A 81 17.92 -0.69 -9.01
CA THR A 81 16.85 0.22 -8.59
C THR A 81 17.24 1.65 -8.93
N PHE A 82 16.38 2.38 -9.64
CA PHE A 82 16.51 3.81 -9.83
C PHE A 82 15.99 4.54 -8.58
N ASP A 83 16.86 5.26 -7.88
CA ASP A 83 16.50 6.11 -6.75
C ASP A 83 16.02 7.49 -7.23
N GLU A 84 16.62 7.96 -8.33
CA GLU A 84 16.26 9.18 -9.04
C GLU A 84 16.24 8.90 -10.53
N PHE A 85 15.23 9.41 -11.21
CA PHE A 85 15.08 9.28 -12.65
C PHE A 85 14.42 10.54 -13.23
N ASP A 86 15.14 11.20 -14.11
CA ASP A 86 14.74 12.39 -14.82
C ASP A 86 15.36 12.40 -16.22
N VAL A 87 14.69 11.75 -17.16
CA VAL A 87 15.07 11.66 -18.58
C VAL A 87 13.99 12.32 -19.42
N GLN A 88 14.36 13.08 -20.44
CA GLN A 88 13.39 13.85 -21.23
C GLN A 88 12.32 12.96 -21.90
N LYS A 89 11.05 13.15 -21.51
CA LYS A 89 9.91 12.45 -22.11
C LYS A 89 9.26 13.28 -23.19
N THR A 90 9.46 12.90 -24.45
CA THR A 90 8.82 13.58 -25.60
C THR A 90 7.70 12.78 -26.24
N SER A 91 7.53 11.52 -25.85
CA SER A 91 6.49 10.60 -26.31
C SER A 91 6.05 9.67 -25.18
N LEU A 92 4.82 9.13 -25.28
CA LEU A 92 4.27 8.23 -24.25
C LEU A 92 4.93 6.84 -24.24
N ASP A 93 5.45 6.42 -25.40
CA ASP A 93 6.11 5.13 -25.63
C ASP A 93 7.64 5.23 -25.52
N CYS A 94 8.18 6.41 -25.23
CA CYS A 94 9.62 6.66 -25.09
C CYS A 94 10.44 6.29 -26.33
N ILE A 95 9.80 6.20 -27.50
CA ILE A 95 10.46 5.87 -28.77
C ILE A 95 11.11 7.11 -29.38
N TYR A 96 10.55 8.29 -29.09
CA TYR A 96 11.06 9.57 -29.54
C TYR A 96 11.64 10.36 -28.36
N GLY A 97 12.83 10.92 -28.56
CA GLY A 97 13.56 11.70 -27.56
C GLY A 97 14.63 10.88 -26.84
N ASP A 98 14.88 11.25 -25.59
CA ASP A 98 15.85 10.61 -24.73
C ASP A 98 15.24 9.36 -24.10
N PHE A 99 16.02 8.29 -23.98
CA PHE A 99 15.52 7.04 -23.42
C PHE A 99 16.62 6.18 -22.81
N VAL A 100 16.20 5.32 -21.88
CA VAL A 100 16.99 4.20 -21.37
C VAL A 100 16.36 2.90 -21.87
N LYS A 101 17.11 2.06 -22.57
CA LYS A 101 16.64 0.78 -23.11
C LYS A 101 17.26 -0.38 -22.33
N LEU A 102 16.43 -1.25 -21.75
CA LEU A 102 16.87 -2.34 -20.86
C LEU A 102 16.87 -3.69 -21.56
N TYR A 103 17.94 -4.46 -21.32
CA TYR A 103 18.12 -5.84 -21.71
C TYR A 103 18.30 -6.70 -20.45
N LEU A 104 17.19 -7.30 -20.02
CA LEU A 104 17.09 -8.09 -18.80
C LEU A 104 17.28 -9.59 -19.05
N HIS A 105 16.98 -10.06 -20.26
CA HIS A 105 16.93 -11.48 -20.61
C HIS A 105 18.07 -11.88 -21.57
N LEU A 106 19.29 -11.65 -21.13
CA LEU A 106 20.48 -11.93 -21.92
C LEU A 106 21.00 -13.35 -21.71
N ASN A 107 21.26 -14.05 -22.82
CA ASN A 107 21.92 -15.36 -22.81
C ASN A 107 23.45 -15.24 -22.77
N GLU A 108 23.98 -14.10 -23.24
CA GLU A 108 25.40 -13.79 -23.28
C GLU A 108 25.61 -12.41 -22.63
N SER A 109 26.80 -12.16 -22.08
CA SER A 109 27.14 -10.88 -21.46
C SER A 109 27.47 -9.78 -22.48
N ALA A 110 26.72 -9.74 -23.59
CA ALA A 110 26.91 -8.83 -24.71
C ALA A 110 25.56 -8.64 -25.45
N ILE A 111 25.43 -7.50 -26.12
CA ILE A 111 24.29 -7.19 -27.00
C ILE A 111 24.78 -6.87 -28.41
N ASN A 112 23.91 -7.10 -29.38
CA ASN A 112 24.10 -6.80 -30.80
C ASN A 112 22.81 -6.22 -31.39
N GLU A 113 22.82 -5.87 -32.68
CA GLU A 113 21.65 -5.28 -33.36
C GLU A 113 20.39 -6.17 -33.37
N GLU A 114 20.56 -7.49 -33.19
CA GLU A 114 19.46 -8.46 -33.16
C GLU A 114 18.95 -8.74 -31.73
N SER A 115 19.61 -8.17 -30.72
CA SER A 115 19.26 -8.40 -29.31
C SER A 115 17.94 -7.73 -28.99
N SER A 116 16.96 -8.52 -28.54
CA SER A 116 15.66 -7.99 -28.13
C SER A 116 15.76 -7.31 -26.76
N TRP A 117 15.32 -6.06 -26.69
CA TRP A 117 15.14 -5.35 -25.43
C TRP A 117 13.82 -5.71 -24.75
N ASN A 118 13.78 -5.52 -23.44
CA ASN A 118 12.62 -5.83 -22.59
C ASN A 118 11.77 -4.60 -22.31
N GLU A 119 12.39 -3.44 -22.11
CA GLU A 119 11.73 -2.22 -21.65
C GLU A 119 12.45 -0.96 -22.15
N VAL A 120 11.71 0.14 -22.34
CA VAL A 120 12.23 1.46 -22.72
C VAL A 120 11.66 2.49 -21.74
N LEU A 121 12.53 3.28 -21.11
CA LEU A 121 12.21 4.20 -20.03
C LEU A 121 12.52 5.65 -20.43
N CYS A 122 11.62 6.57 -20.09
CA CYS A 122 11.82 8.02 -20.18
C CYS A 122 10.82 8.72 -19.24
N GLY A 123 11.10 9.97 -18.86
CA GLY A 123 10.27 10.76 -17.97
C GLY A 123 10.83 10.90 -16.57
N LYS A 124 9.93 11.01 -15.59
CA LYS A 124 10.29 11.13 -14.18
C LYS A 124 10.21 9.77 -13.48
N ILE A 125 10.69 9.70 -12.26
CA ILE A 125 10.64 8.48 -11.42
C ILE A 125 9.21 7.89 -11.27
N ALA A 126 8.16 8.72 -11.35
CA ALA A 126 6.77 8.29 -11.28
C ALA A 126 6.25 7.67 -12.60
N ASP A 127 6.97 7.83 -13.70
CA ASP A 127 6.61 7.29 -15.02
C ASP A 127 7.14 5.87 -15.26
N ILE A 128 8.04 5.37 -14.40
CA ILE A 128 8.78 4.12 -14.62
C ILE A 128 8.59 3.14 -13.46
N GLU A 129 8.79 1.85 -13.73
CA GLU A 129 9.08 0.89 -12.67
C GLU A 129 10.49 1.16 -12.14
N GLN A 130 10.64 1.27 -10.82
CA GLN A 130 11.93 1.69 -10.24
C GLN A 130 12.94 0.54 -10.18
N THR A 131 12.47 -0.69 -9.96
CA THR A 131 13.32 -1.86 -9.73
C THR A 131 13.20 -2.87 -10.85
N HIS A 132 14.33 -3.29 -11.40
CA HIS A 132 14.41 -4.29 -12.45
C HIS A 132 15.38 -5.41 -12.09
N TYR A 133 15.10 -6.60 -12.61
CA TYR A 133 15.86 -7.80 -12.33
C TYR A 133 16.31 -8.46 -13.63
N SER A 134 17.53 -8.98 -13.66
CA SER A 134 17.96 -9.86 -14.75
C SER A 134 17.35 -11.25 -14.60
N ALA A 135 17.12 -11.91 -15.73
CA ALA A 135 16.74 -13.32 -15.73
C ALA A 135 17.93 -14.26 -15.44
N ASP A 136 19.15 -13.80 -15.73
CA ASP A 136 20.39 -14.56 -15.52
C ASP A 136 21.52 -13.65 -14.99
N SER A 137 22.78 -14.02 -15.16
CA SER A 137 23.94 -13.36 -14.56
C SER A 137 24.40 -12.10 -15.29
N SER A 138 23.63 -11.58 -16.25
CA SER A 138 23.94 -10.36 -16.99
C SER A 138 22.72 -9.45 -17.10
N LEU A 139 22.93 -8.15 -16.88
CA LEU A 139 21.96 -7.09 -17.13
C LEU A 139 22.67 -5.97 -17.89
N ILE A 140 22.09 -5.51 -19.00
CA ILE A 140 22.65 -4.38 -19.76
C ILE A 140 21.55 -3.36 -20.00
N PHE A 141 21.87 -2.06 -19.91
CA PHE A 141 21.00 -1.02 -20.46
C PHE A 141 21.78 0.05 -21.22
N GLU A 142 21.13 0.61 -22.24
CA GLU A 142 21.63 1.69 -23.09
C GLU A 142 20.97 3.02 -22.70
N PHE A 143 21.76 4.09 -22.57
CA PHE A 143 21.24 5.45 -22.45
C PHE A 143 21.53 6.26 -23.72
N HIS A 144 20.50 6.95 -24.22
CA HIS A 144 20.55 7.82 -25.39
C HIS A 144 19.95 9.19 -25.05
N SER A 145 20.60 10.25 -25.54
CA SER A 145 20.03 11.60 -25.58
C SER A 145 20.10 12.19 -26.98
N ASP A 146 19.10 12.99 -27.33
CA ASP A 146 19.05 13.68 -28.61
C ASP A 146 19.68 15.07 -28.53
N TRP A 147 19.58 15.84 -29.61
CA TRP A 147 20.21 17.16 -29.76
C TRP A 147 19.52 18.28 -28.99
N ARG A 148 18.35 18.03 -28.40
CA ARG A 148 17.54 19.04 -27.72
C ARG A 148 18.05 19.17 -26.29
N ASN A 149 18.67 20.30 -25.99
CA ASN A 149 19.15 20.58 -24.65
C ASN A 149 17.97 20.64 -23.66
N ALA A 150 17.92 19.65 -22.78
CA ALA A 150 16.90 19.47 -21.77
C ALA A 150 17.53 19.65 -20.37
N ASN A 151 16.87 20.38 -19.48
CA ASN A 151 17.38 20.64 -18.13
C ASN A 151 17.10 19.47 -17.16
N ASN A 152 17.19 18.24 -17.67
CA ASN A 152 16.84 17.00 -16.98
C ASN A 152 18.10 16.42 -16.31
N THR A 153 18.03 16.08 -15.03
CA THR A 153 19.21 15.71 -14.21
C THR A 153 19.75 14.30 -14.45
N GLY A 154 19.04 13.49 -15.25
CA GLY A 154 19.43 12.12 -15.57
C GLY A 154 18.99 11.14 -14.49
N PHE A 155 19.83 10.19 -14.12
CA PHE A 155 19.44 9.14 -13.19
C PHE A 155 20.54 8.78 -12.20
N ARG A 156 20.11 8.32 -11.03
CA ARG A 156 20.95 7.68 -10.02
C ARG A 156 20.23 6.43 -9.53
N GLY A 157 20.97 5.35 -9.36
CA GLY A 157 20.42 4.10 -8.85
C GLY A 157 21.42 3.26 -8.08
N THR A 158 20.90 2.17 -7.53
CA THR A 158 21.65 1.16 -6.79
C THR A 158 21.56 -0.20 -7.47
N TYR A 159 22.57 -1.04 -7.28
CA TYR A 159 22.56 -2.42 -7.78
C TYR A 159 23.08 -3.40 -6.74
N ARG A 160 22.61 -4.65 -6.80
CA ARG A 160 23.13 -5.77 -5.99
C ARG A 160 22.97 -7.11 -6.68
N PHE A 161 23.73 -8.09 -6.21
CA PHE A 161 23.73 -9.45 -6.73
C PHE A 161 22.99 -10.39 -5.79
N LEU A 162 21.91 -11.00 -6.28
CA LEU A 162 21.04 -11.87 -5.49
C LEU A 162 21.26 -13.33 -5.87
N ASN A 163 21.16 -14.25 -4.90
CA ASN A 163 21.29 -15.67 -5.18
C ASN A 163 20.04 -16.21 -5.91
N LYS A 164 20.24 -16.94 -7.02
CA LYS A 164 19.15 -17.56 -7.81
C LYS A 164 18.24 -18.48 -6.98
N ARG A 165 18.81 -19.17 -5.99
CA ARG A 165 18.08 -20.11 -5.12
C ARG A 165 16.94 -19.47 -4.32
N LEU A 166 16.96 -18.15 -4.12
CA LEU A 166 15.88 -17.43 -3.43
C LEU A 166 14.56 -17.44 -4.21
N PHE A 167 14.61 -17.74 -5.51
CA PHE A 167 13.50 -17.68 -6.46
C PHE A 167 13.24 -19.02 -7.15
N GLU A 168 13.77 -20.11 -6.60
CA GLU A 168 13.50 -21.47 -7.08
C GLU A 168 12.12 -21.93 -6.65
N THR A 169 11.39 -22.55 -7.58
CA THR A 169 10.08 -23.16 -7.29
C THR A 169 10.29 -24.52 -6.63
N ASP A 170 9.63 -24.76 -5.49
CA ASP A 170 9.82 -25.97 -4.67
C ASP A 170 9.31 -27.25 -5.35
N GLY A 171 8.47 -27.14 -6.38
CA GLY A 171 7.87 -28.27 -7.09
C GLY A 171 8.85 -28.97 -8.04
N GLU A 172 8.58 -30.24 -8.34
CA GLU A 172 9.36 -30.99 -9.32
C GLU A 172 8.99 -30.54 -10.73
N ARG A 173 9.99 -30.12 -11.53
CA ARG A 173 9.78 -29.72 -12.92
C ARG A 173 9.57 -30.97 -13.79
N ALA A 174 8.47 -31.01 -14.54
CA ALA A 174 8.16 -32.11 -15.44
C ALA A 174 9.23 -32.28 -16.54
N ALA A 175 9.57 -33.54 -16.84
CA ALA A 175 10.49 -33.88 -17.93
C ALA A 175 10.00 -33.27 -19.26
N ASN A 176 10.92 -32.65 -20.01
CA ASN A 176 10.66 -31.99 -21.29
C ASN A 176 9.75 -30.75 -21.25
N SER A 177 9.49 -30.18 -20.07
CA SER A 177 8.80 -28.88 -19.96
C SER A 177 9.73 -27.78 -19.44
N ARG A 178 9.50 -26.55 -19.94
CA ARG A 178 10.20 -25.33 -19.50
C ARG A 178 9.69 -24.83 -18.15
N CYS A 179 8.42 -25.04 -17.83
CA CYS A 179 7.78 -24.42 -16.66
C CYS A 179 6.56 -25.16 -16.11
N ASN A 180 6.46 -26.48 -16.35
CA ASN A 180 5.42 -27.29 -15.72
C ASN A 180 5.97 -27.91 -14.43
N TYR A 181 5.28 -27.68 -13.33
CA TYR A 181 5.68 -28.11 -12.00
C TYR A 181 4.61 -29.00 -11.36
N ARG A 182 5.08 -30.00 -10.63
CA ARG A 182 4.25 -30.92 -9.85
C ARG A 182 4.65 -30.82 -8.38
N PHE A 183 3.65 -30.69 -7.51
CA PHE A 183 3.82 -30.57 -6.07
C PHE A 183 3.04 -31.69 -5.39
N GLU A 184 3.70 -32.46 -4.53
CA GLU A 184 3.07 -33.56 -3.81
C GLU A 184 3.24 -33.38 -2.30
N SER A 185 2.14 -33.54 -1.56
CA SER A 185 2.13 -33.51 -0.08
C SER A 185 3.00 -34.62 0.53
N LEU A 186 3.18 -35.74 -0.19
CA LEU A 186 4.10 -36.82 0.16
C LEU A 186 5.00 -37.13 -1.02
N SER A 187 6.32 -37.03 -0.85
CA SER A 187 7.31 -37.41 -1.86
C SER A 187 8.24 -38.51 -1.32
N SER A 188 8.56 -39.52 -2.14
CA SER A 188 9.56 -40.55 -1.82
C SER A 188 10.96 -40.10 -2.19
N ILE A 189 11.93 -40.19 -1.26
CA ILE A 189 13.34 -39.88 -1.56
C ILE A 189 14.03 -41.11 -2.15
N GLY A 190 14.29 -41.07 -3.46
CA GLY A 190 15.20 -41.98 -4.16
C GLY A 190 14.72 -43.44 -4.30
N ASN A 191 15.42 -44.20 -5.15
CA ASN A 191 15.05 -45.59 -5.48
C ASN A 191 15.25 -46.61 -4.35
N PHE A 192 15.78 -46.21 -3.18
CA PHE A 192 16.29 -47.17 -2.17
C PHE A 192 15.93 -46.89 -0.70
N THR A 193 15.11 -45.90 -0.36
CA THR A 193 14.58 -45.76 1.01
C THR A 193 13.08 -45.48 1.02
N SER A 194 12.33 -46.24 1.83
CA SER A 194 10.88 -46.09 2.06
C SER A 194 10.53 -44.88 2.94
N ALA A 195 11.38 -43.85 2.97
CA ALA A 195 11.14 -42.64 3.75
C ALA A 195 10.27 -41.66 2.94
N LEU A 196 9.01 -41.51 3.35
CA LEU A 196 8.09 -40.51 2.81
C LEU A 196 8.36 -39.17 3.49
N VAL A 197 8.68 -38.15 2.71
CA VAL A 197 8.77 -36.76 3.21
C VAL A 197 7.43 -36.08 3.04
N LYS A 198 6.92 -35.52 4.13
CA LYS A 198 5.70 -34.71 4.10
C LYS A 198 6.03 -33.25 3.78
N ASN A 199 5.64 -32.79 2.58
CA ASN A 199 5.80 -31.41 2.15
C ASN A 199 4.53 -30.61 2.44
N VAL A 200 4.46 -30.01 3.63
CA VAL A 200 3.23 -29.33 4.09
C VAL A 200 3.03 -27.98 3.39
N LYS A 201 4.11 -27.26 3.09
CA LYS A 201 4.05 -25.90 2.51
C LYS A 201 5.27 -25.63 1.65
N GLY A 202 5.17 -24.66 0.76
CA GLY A 202 6.28 -24.22 -0.08
C GLY A 202 5.98 -22.95 -0.86
N LYS A 203 6.85 -22.65 -1.81
CA LYS A 203 6.81 -21.48 -2.69
C LYS A 203 6.85 -21.91 -4.15
N PHE A 204 6.26 -21.07 -4.99
CA PHE A 204 6.31 -21.22 -6.44
C PHE A 204 6.31 -19.85 -7.10
N PHE A 205 6.89 -19.78 -8.29
CA PHE A 205 7.12 -18.51 -8.98
C PHE A 205 6.76 -18.63 -10.46
N SER A 206 6.45 -17.50 -11.10
CA SER A 206 6.43 -17.44 -12.56
C SER A 206 7.83 -17.71 -13.13
N PRO A 207 7.94 -18.18 -14.39
CA PRO A 207 9.26 -18.36 -15.00
C PRO A 207 10.06 -17.06 -14.99
N GLN A 208 11.36 -17.15 -14.67
CA GLN A 208 12.31 -16.03 -14.60
C GLN A 208 12.04 -14.99 -13.50
N TYR A 209 11.08 -15.21 -12.59
CA TYR A 209 10.87 -14.34 -11.45
C TYR A 209 12.16 -14.18 -10.63
N PRO A 210 12.52 -12.98 -10.15
CA PRO A 210 11.76 -11.72 -10.12
C PRO A 210 11.89 -10.83 -11.37
N SER A 211 12.52 -11.32 -12.44
CA SER A 211 12.50 -10.66 -13.75
C SER A 211 11.15 -10.83 -14.43
N THR A 212 10.96 -10.14 -15.57
CA THR A 212 9.74 -10.28 -16.36
C THR A 212 9.60 -11.68 -16.92
N TYR A 213 8.37 -12.18 -17.06
CA TYR A 213 8.15 -13.53 -17.59
C TYR A 213 8.29 -13.59 -19.12
N PRO A 214 8.63 -14.74 -19.72
CA PRO A 214 8.69 -14.87 -21.17
C PRO A 214 7.33 -14.65 -21.86
N LYS A 215 7.39 -14.16 -23.10
CA LYS A 215 6.24 -14.05 -24.01
C LYS A 215 5.90 -15.39 -24.67
N GLY A 216 4.61 -15.65 -24.89
CA GLY A 216 4.14 -16.83 -25.63
C GLY A 216 4.27 -18.16 -24.89
N ILE A 217 4.22 -18.14 -23.55
CA ILE A 217 4.35 -19.34 -22.71
C ILE A 217 3.02 -19.81 -22.14
N ARG A 218 2.96 -21.10 -21.84
CA ARG A 218 1.90 -21.73 -21.06
C ARG A 218 2.54 -22.65 -20.04
N CYS A 219 2.39 -22.32 -18.78
CA CYS A 219 3.00 -23.01 -17.64
C CYS A 219 1.91 -23.60 -16.76
N SER A 220 2.19 -24.75 -16.13
CA SER A 220 1.23 -25.40 -15.24
C SER A 220 1.83 -25.72 -13.87
N TYR A 221 1.07 -25.53 -12.82
CA TYR A 221 1.45 -25.87 -11.45
C TYR A 221 0.37 -26.79 -10.87
N ALA A 222 0.68 -28.07 -10.71
CA ALA A 222 -0.27 -29.09 -10.27
C ALA A 222 0.04 -29.54 -8.84
N PHE A 223 -0.90 -29.32 -7.93
CA PHE A 223 -0.79 -29.63 -6.51
C PHE A 223 -1.62 -30.88 -6.19
N PHE A 224 -0.98 -31.88 -5.58
CA PHE A 224 -1.60 -33.15 -5.21
C PHE A 224 -1.45 -33.40 -3.70
N GLY A 225 -2.55 -33.23 -2.97
CA GLY A 225 -2.68 -33.49 -1.55
C GLY A 225 -3.21 -34.90 -1.23
N GLN A 226 -3.29 -35.22 0.06
CA GLN A 226 -3.89 -36.48 0.54
C GLN A 226 -5.41 -36.36 0.69
N THR A 227 -6.14 -37.48 0.79
CA THR A 227 -7.61 -37.58 0.81
C THR A 227 -8.34 -36.73 1.88
N PHE A 228 -7.65 -36.20 2.89
CA PHE A 228 -8.20 -35.31 3.93
C PHE A 228 -7.49 -33.95 3.99
N GLU A 229 -6.78 -33.59 2.94
CA GLU A 229 -6.13 -32.30 2.80
C GLU A 229 -6.89 -31.45 1.78
N ARG A 230 -6.65 -30.13 1.85
CA ARG A 230 -6.97 -29.18 0.78
C ARG A 230 -5.78 -28.28 0.54
N VAL A 231 -5.72 -27.68 -0.65
CA VAL A 231 -4.65 -26.80 -1.08
C VAL A 231 -5.09 -25.36 -0.84
N LYS A 232 -4.36 -24.65 0.02
CA LYS A 232 -4.45 -23.20 0.15
C LYS A 232 -3.30 -22.57 -0.63
N LEU A 233 -3.64 -21.67 -1.55
CA LEU A 233 -2.71 -20.86 -2.31
C LEU A 233 -2.77 -19.40 -1.87
N VAL A 234 -1.61 -18.76 -1.85
CA VAL A 234 -1.47 -17.33 -1.63
C VAL A 234 -0.50 -16.77 -2.66
N PHE A 235 -0.99 -15.94 -3.58
CA PHE A 235 -0.13 -15.10 -4.40
C PHE A 235 0.24 -13.86 -3.59
N GLU A 236 1.51 -13.72 -3.22
CA GLU A 236 2.03 -12.59 -2.44
C GLU A 236 2.38 -11.39 -3.31
N HIS A 237 2.71 -11.63 -4.58
CA HIS A 237 2.93 -10.60 -5.59
C HIS A 237 2.44 -11.17 -6.91
N LEU A 238 1.60 -10.42 -7.63
CA LEU A 238 1.13 -10.76 -8.96
C LEU A 238 1.12 -9.49 -9.80
N ARG A 239 2.01 -9.40 -10.78
CA ARG A 239 2.13 -8.29 -11.72
C ARG A 239 2.18 -8.84 -13.14
N LEU A 240 1.01 -9.10 -13.70
CA LEU A 240 0.85 -9.42 -15.11
C LEU A 240 0.58 -8.14 -15.90
N GLN A 241 0.71 -8.23 -17.22
CA GLN A 241 0.45 -7.12 -18.11
C GLN A 241 -0.94 -6.53 -17.85
N ARG A 242 -0.99 -5.21 -17.72
CA ARG A 242 -2.24 -4.49 -17.49
C ARG A 242 -3.14 -4.58 -18.72
N SER A 243 -4.38 -4.97 -18.49
CA SER A 243 -5.42 -5.24 -19.48
C SER A 243 -6.78 -4.79 -18.93
N ASP A 244 -7.88 -5.30 -19.49
CA ASP A 244 -9.22 -5.03 -18.99
C ASP A 244 -9.39 -5.53 -17.54
N VAL A 245 -10.17 -4.78 -16.76
CA VAL A 245 -10.39 -5.08 -15.33
C VAL A 245 -11.10 -6.43 -15.13
N SER A 246 -11.85 -6.89 -16.14
CA SER A 246 -12.64 -8.12 -16.06
C SER A 246 -11.84 -9.41 -16.31
N CYS A 247 -10.59 -9.30 -16.76
CA CYS A 247 -9.74 -10.42 -17.18
C CYS A 247 -10.29 -11.26 -18.35
N LEU A 248 -11.43 -10.90 -18.94
CA LEU A 248 -12.13 -11.70 -19.95
C LEU A 248 -11.34 -11.76 -21.26
N ASN A 249 -10.71 -10.64 -21.63
CA ASN A 249 -9.91 -10.52 -22.84
C ASN A 249 -8.42 -10.28 -22.54
N SER A 250 -7.98 -10.60 -21.32
CA SER A 250 -6.58 -10.41 -20.95
C SER A 250 -5.68 -11.32 -21.77
N PRO A 251 -4.61 -10.78 -22.39
CA PRO A 251 -3.62 -11.60 -23.08
C PRO A 251 -2.87 -12.52 -22.10
N ASP A 252 -2.63 -12.03 -20.88
CA ASP A 252 -1.91 -12.70 -19.82
C ASP A 252 -2.84 -13.02 -18.66
N VAL A 253 -2.97 -14.30 -18.32
CA VAL A 253 -3.99 -14.77 -17.38
C VAL A 253 -3.53 -16.02 -16.63
N ILE A 254 -3.93 -16.11 -15.37
CA ILE A 254 -3.79 -17.29 -14.53
C ILE A 254 -5.17 -17.86 -14.27
N TYR A 255 -5.38 -19.11 -14.66
CA TYR A 255 -6.56 -19.89 -14.28
C TYR A 255 -6.20 -20.80 -13.12
N VAL A 256 -7.03 -20.79 -12.08
CA VAL A 256 -6.92 -21.66 -10.91
C VAL A 256 -8.11 -22.58 -10.90
N HIS A 257 -7.85 -23.87 -11.08
CA HIS A 257 -8.83 -24.93 -11.19
C HIS A 257 -8.88 -25.75 -9.91
N ASP A 258 -10.07 -25.98 -9.40
CA ASP A 258 -10.35 -26.79 -8.21
C ASP A 258 -10.40 -28.27 -8.56
N GLY A 259 -9.23 -28.85 -8.83
CA GLY A 259 -9.06 -30.24 -9.19
C GLY A 259 -7.67 -30.55 -9.76
N SER A 260 -7.50 -31.68 -10.43
CA SER A 260 -6.19 -32.19 -10.86
C SER A 260 -5.66 -31.57 -12.15
N ASP A 261 -6.51 -30.95 -12.96
CA ASP A 261 -6.17 -30.48 -14.30
C ASP A 261 -7.13 -29.40 -14.82
N LYS A 262 -6.84 -28.89 -16.02
CA LYS A 262 -7.59 -27.81 -16.70
C LYS A 262 -9.07 -28.10 -16.98
N SER A 263 -9.51 -29.36 -16.92
CA SER A 263 -10.94 -29.71 -17.10
C SER A 263 -11.76 -29.46 -15.83
N SER A 264 -11.09 -29.26 -14.69
CA SER A 264 -11.72 -29.00 -13.41
C SER A 264 -12.30 -27.56 -13.33
N PRO A 265 -13.30 -27.31 -12.48
CA PRO A 265 -13.93 -25.99 -12.35
C PRO A 265 -12.94 -24.88 -12.00
N VAL A 266 -13.05 -23.72 -12.63
CA VAL A 266 -12.20 -22.55 -12.33
C VAL A 266 -12.73 -21.84 -11.08
N ILE A 267 -11.90 -21.74 -10.05
CA ILE A 267 -12.18 -21.01 -8.79
C ILE A 267 -11.46 -19.66 -8.72
N GLY A 268 -10.52 -19.39 -9.64
CA GLY A 268 -9.87 -18.09 -9.76
C GLY A 268 -9.42 -17.81 -11.18
N GLN A 269 -9.67 -16.60 -11.66
CA GLN A 269 -9.13 -16.07 -12.92
C GLN A 269 -8.43 -14.76 -12.60
N LEU A 270 -7.10 -14.73 -12.71
CA LEU A 270 -6.27 -13.61 -12.28
C LEU A 270 -5.55 -13.00 -13.47
N CYS A 271 -5.60 -11.67 -13.57
CA CYS A 271 -4.86 -10.87 -14.55
C CYS A 271 -4.44 -9.54 -13.90
N ASN A 272 -3.79 -8.66 -14.67
CA ASN A 272 -3.34 -7.34 -14.20
C ASN A 272 -2.38 -7.44 -13.01
N THR A 273 -2.40 -6.42 -12.14
CA THR A 273 -1.63 -6.39 -10.91
C THR A 273 -2.54 -6.65 -9.71
N ASN A 274 -2.17 -7.59 -8.86
CA ASN A 274 -2.81 -7.86 -7.59
C ASN A 274 -1.73 -7.96 -6.51
N ALA A 275 -1.95 -7.21 -5.43
CA ALA A 275 -1.08 -7.25 -4.26
C ALA A 275 -1.13 -8.59 -3.51
N PHE A 276 -2.32 -9.18 -3.43
CA PHE A 276 -2.53 -10.41 -2.66
C PHE A 276 -3.76 -11.14 -3.20
N VAL A 277 -3.65 -12.45 -3.42
CA VAL A 277 -4.79 -13.30 -3.78
C VAL A 277 -4.69 -14.61 -3.00
N GLU A 278 -5.73 -14.95 -2.25
CA GLU A 278 -5.85 -16.23 -1.55
C GLU A 278 -6.95 -17.08 -2.16
N LEU A 279 -6.64 -18.34 -2.45
CA LEU A 279 -7.56 -19.33 -3.02
C LEU A 279 -7.43 -20.63 -2.26
N VAL A 280 -8.55 -21.30 -2.01
CA VAL A 280 -8.58 -22.56 -1.25
C VAL A 280 -9.39 -23.57 -2.05
N SER A 281 -8.80 -24.73 -2.34
CA SER A 281 -9.50 -25.82 -3.01
C SER A 281 -10.57 -26.45 -2.12
N THR A 282 -11.59 -27.04 -2.74
CA THR A 282 -12.60 -27.84 -2.02
C THR A 282 -12.10 -29.26 -1.73
N GLY A 283 -11.19 -29.76 -2.57
CA GLY A 283 -10.59 -31.08 -2.45
C GLY A 283 -9.07 -31.07 -2.29
N PRO A 284 -8.43 -32.24 -2.38
CA PRO A 284 -6.99 -32.38 -2.14
C PRO A 284 -6.11 -31.90 -3.30
N ASN A 285 -6.70 -31.68 -4.47
CA ASN A 285 -5.96 -31.32 -5.69
C ASN A 285 -6.34 -29.92 -6.15
N LEU A 286 -5.37 -29.21 -6.70
CA LEU A 286 -5.56 -27.91 -7.31
C LEU A 286 -4.60 -27.77 -8.50
N TYR A 287 -5.07 -27.15 -9.58
CA TYR A 287 -4.30 -26.98 -10.81
C TYR A 287 -4.28 -25.52 -11.25
N ILE A 288 -3.09 -24.97 -11.50
CA ILE A 288 -2.91 -23.62 -12.04
C ILE A 288 -2.45 -23.71 -13.49
N GLU A 289 -3.06 -22.92 -14.38
CA GLU A 289 -2.58 -22.66 -15.74
C GLU A 289 -2.22 -21.18 -15.88
N PHE A 290 -0.96 -20.86 -16.14
CA PHE A 290 -0.51 -19.50 -16.48
C PHE A 290 -0.26 -19.39 -17.98
N VAL A 291 -0.92 -18.44 -18.63
CA VAL A 291 -0.81 -18.15 -20.07
C VAL A 291 -0.29 -16.73 -20.26
N SER A 292 0.77 -16.58 -21.04
CA SER A 292 1.35 -15.29 -21.43
C SER A 292 1.31 -15.16 -22.96
N ARG A 293 0.57 -14.17 -23.46
CA ARG A 293 0.41 -13.86 -24.89
C ARG A 293 0.64 -12.37 -25.20
N SER A 294 0.89 -11.54 -24.19
CA SER A 294 1.11 -10.13 -24.38
C SER A 294 2.46 -9.85 -25.06
N HIS A 295 2.54 -8.66 -25.67
CA HIS A 295 3.80 -8.16 -26.22
C HIS A 295 4.72 -7.60 -25.13
N PHE A 296 4.15 -7.15 -24.00
CA PHE A 296 4.84 -6.51 -22.89
C PHE A 296 4.60 -7.32 -21.61
N PRO A 297 5.48 -8.28 -21.27
CA PRO A 297 5.35 -9.07 -20.06
C PRO A 297 5.59 -8.23 -18.79
N GLY A 298 4.79 -8.47 -17.75
CA GLY A 298 5.03 -7.92 -16.41
C GLY A 298 6.07 -8.72 -15.62
N GLN A 299 6.28 -8.35 -14.36
CA GLN A 299 7.22 -9.01 -13.43
C GLN A 299 6.80 -10.45 -13.07
N GLY A 300 5.53 -10.82 -13.27
CA GLY A 300 5.03 -12.16 -13.00
C GLY A 300 4.53 -12.32 -11.58
N PHE A 301 4.73 -13.48 -10.97
CA PHE A 301 4.15 -13.77 -9.67
C PHE A 301 5.05 -14.58 -8.73
N LYS A 302 4.83 -14.35 -7.44
CA LYS A 302 5.35 -15.12 -6.33
C LYS A 302 4.19 -15.65 -5.52
N GLY A 303 4.15 -16.96 -5.33
CA GLY A 303 3.12 -17.65 -4.57
C GLY A 303 3.67 -18.54 -3.48
N LYS A 304 2.81 -18.81 -2.50
CA LYS A 304 2.98 -19.82 -1.45
C LYS A 304 1.82 -20.81 -1.52
N TYR A 305 2.11 -22.06 -1.18
CA TYR A 305 1.08 -23.09 -1.04
C TYR A 305 1.17 -23.75 0.34
N LEU A 306 0.03 -24.27 0.80
CA LEU A 306 -0.12 -25.04 2.02
C LEU A 306 -1.11 -26.19 1.77
N PHE A 307 -0.68 -27.42 2.04
CA PHE A 307 -1.57 -28.57 2.17
C PHE A 307 -2.13 -28.59 3.59
N GLU A 308 -3.38 -28.15 3.73
CA GLU A 308 -4.07 -28.01 5.00
C GLU A 308 -4.92 -29.25 5.30
N SER A 309 -4.77 -29.84 6.50
CA SER A 309 -5.58 -30.97 6.94
C SER A 309 -6.97 -30.53 7.38
N LEU A 310 -8.01 -31.13 6.81
CA LEU A 310 -9.42 -30.87 7.12
C LEU A 310 -9.84 -31.37 8.52
N SER A 311 -9.04 -32.25 9.15
CA SER A 311 -9.30 -32.76 10.51
C SER A 311 -9.05 -31.74 11.62
N ASN A 312 -8.29 -30.66 11.36
CA ASN A 312 -7.95 -29.66 12.38
C ASN A 312 -9.04 -28.58 12.61
N ALA A 313 -10.12 -28.58 11.82
CA ALA A 313 -11.24 -27.67 11.99
C ALA A 313 -12.20 -28.05 13.15
N ASN A 314 -12.03 -29.24 13.75
CA ASN A 314 -12.83 -29.71 14.88
C ASN A 314 -12.07 -29.81 16.21
N ASN A 315 -10.79 -29.40 16.28
CA ASN A 315 -10.12 -29.18 17.56
C ASN A 315 -10.43 -27.78 18.07
N LYS A 316 -11.73 -27.55 18.34
CA LYS A 316 -12.14 -26.74 19.46
C LYS A 316 -11.62 -27.51 20.68
N VAL A 317 -10.41 -27.20 21.14
CA VAL A 317 -9.97 -27.65 22.45
C VAL A 317 -10.96 -27.04 23.41
N ASN A 318 -11.93 -27.85 23.85
CA ASN A 318 -12.61 -27.61 25.11
C ASN A 318 -11.48 -27.55 26.13
N SER A 319 -11.12 -26.34 26.52
CA SER A 319 -10.14 -26.06 27.55
C SER A 319 -10.77 -26.35 28.91
N ASP A 320 -11.16 -27.61 29.13
CA ASP A 320 -11.46 -28.16 30.43
C ASP A 320 -10.52 -29.35 30.61
N ASN A 321 -9.47 -29.14 31.41
CA ASN A 321 -8.47 -30.09 31.89
C ASN A 321 -7.19 -30.31 31.05
N VAL A 322 -6.38 -29.26 30.89
CA VAL A 322 -4.91 -29.40 30.75
C VAL A 322 -4.24 -28.61 31.89
N PRO A 323 -3.27 -29.19 32.64
CA PRO A 323 -2.59 -28.47 33.72
C PRO A 323 -1.82 -27.25 33.20
N SER A 324 -2.04 -26.11 33.86
CA SER A 324 -1.41 -24.82 33.61
C SER A 324 0.10 -24.83 33.84
N THR A 325 0.93 -25.18 32.86
CA THR A 325 2.39 -24.87 32.90
C THR A 325 3.09 -24.68 31.54
N VAL A 326 2.42 -24.77 30.38
CA VAL A 326 3.09 -24.48 29.10
C VAL A 326 2.73 -23.08 28.62
N ALA A 327 3.61 -22.12 28.87
CA ALA A 327 3.50 -20.77 28.34
C ALA A 327 3.61 -20.80 26.81
N ILE A 328 2.53 -20.41 26.10
CA ILE A 328 2.53 -20.26 24.65
C ILE A 328 3.29 -18.97 24.33
N THR A 329 4.55 -19.08 23.91
CA THR A 329 5.41 -17.95 23.55
C THR A 329 5.28 -17.57 22.08
N ASP A 330 4.98 -18.50 21.18
CA ASP A 330 4.75 -18.20 19.76
C ASP A 330 3.32 -18.59 19.37
N CYS A 331 2.58 -17.65 18.80
CA CYS A 331 1.21 -17.91 18.38
C CYS A 331 0.85 -17.22 17.06
N ASN A 332 0.01 -17.87 16.26
CA ASN A 332 -0.45 -17.34 14.99
C ASN A 332 -1.93 -17.73 14.77
N PHE A 333 -2.82 -16.75 14.89
CA PHE A 333 -4.27 -16.92 14.85
C PHE A 333 -4.86 -16.29 13.62
N TRP A 334 -5.79 -16.98 12.98
CA TRP A 334 -6.47 -16.53 11.76
C TRP A 334 -7.97 -16.39 12.02
N PHE A 335 -8.51 -15.23 11.68
CA PHE A 335 -9.91 -14.88 11.79
C PHE A 335 -10.44 -14.57 10.40
N SER A 336 -11.45 -15.31 9.98
CA SER A 336 -12.06 -15.13 8.66
C SER A 336 -13.52 -14.73 8.82
N SER A 337 -13.94 -13.77 8.00
CA SER A 337 -15.35 -13.39 7.90
C SER A 337 -16.26 -14.54 7.43
N ASP A 338 -15.66 -15.61 6.90
CA ASP A 338 -16.35 -16.81 6.39
C ASP A 338 -16.80 -17.71 7.53
N THR A 339 -16.04 -17.70 8.63
CA THR A 339 -16.33 -18.46 9.83
C THR A 339 -17.18 -17.62 10.76
N ASN A 340 -16.68 -16.44 11.16
CA ASN A 340 -17.36 -15.55 12.10
C ASN A 340 -17.23 -14.09 11.64
N LYS A 341 -18.35 -13.37 11.61
CA LYS A 341 -18.37 -11.92 11.28
C LYS A 341 -17.92 -11.04 12.43
N ASN A 342 -17.88 -11.56 13.65
CA ASN A 342 -17.39 -10.86 14.82
C ASN A 342 -16.85 -11.87 15.84
N GLY A 343 -16.07 -11.38 16.79
CA GLY A 343 -15.58 -12.19 17.89
C GLY A 343 -14.61 -11.43 18.76
N THR A 344 -13.91 -12.16 19.62
CA THR A 344 -12.92 -11.61 20.55
C THR A 344 -11.56 -12.27 20.33
N PHE A 345 -10.50 -11.53 20.62
CA PHE A 345 -9.14 -12.06 20.70
C PHE A 345 -8.40 -11.39 21.84
N SER A 346 -7.40 -12.06 22.40
CA SER A 346 -6.65 -11.57 23.55
C SER A 346 -5.19 -12.00 23.48
N SER A 347 -4.35 -11.31 24.24
CA SER A 347 -2.97 -11.73 24.49
C SER A 347 -2.92 -13.12 25.15
N PRO A 348 -1.79 -13.84 25.04
CA PRO A 348 -1.61 -15.10 25.73
C PRO A 348 -1.86 -14.97 27.23
N ASN A 349 -2.44 -16.00 27.84
CA ASN A 349 -2.79 -16.10 29.26
C ASN A 349 -3.81 -15.09 29.81
N PHE A 350 -4.31 -14.15 29.01
CA PHE A 350 -5.30 -13.17 29.45
C PHE A 350 -6.50 -13.87 30.15
N PRO A 351 -6.95 -13.41 31.34
CA PRO A 351 -6.62 -12.15 32.02
C PRO A 351 -5.37 -12.19 32.92
N ASN A 352 -4.64 -13.30 32.97
CA ASN A 352 -3.37 -13.39 33.67
C ASN A 352 -2.25 -12.74 32.86
N PRO A 353 -1.12 -12.36 33.49
CA PRO A 353 -0.01 -11.77 32.78
C PRO A 353 0.54 -12.65 31.64
N TYR A 354 0.86 -12.02 30.52
CA TYR A 354 1.37 -12.69 29.33
C TYR A 354 2.84 -13.14 29.55
N PRO A 355 3.31 -14.19 28.86
CA PRO A 355 4.70 -14.66 28.96
C PRO A 355 5.71 -13.69 28.35
N GLN A 356 6.94 -13.67 28.87
CA GLN A 356 8.07 -12.98 28.23
C GLN A 356 8.48 -13.60 26.90
N ASN A 357 9.12 -12.82 26.03
CA ASN A 357 9.57 -13.27 24.71
C ASN A 357 8.43 -13.84 23.86
N SER A 358 7.22 -13.33 24.07
CA SER A 358 6.05 -13.77 23.30
C SER A 358 5.99 -13.06 21.96
N HIS A 359 5.74 -13.79 20.88
CA HIS A 359 5.44 -13.26 19.57
C HIS A 359 4.15 -13.88 19.03
N CYS A 360 3.12 -13.03 18.94
CA CYS A 360 1.78 -13.45 18.61
C CYS A 360 1.20 -12.64 17.45
N VAL A 361 0.78 -13.35 16.40
CA VAL A 361 0.26 -12.73 15.18
C VAL A 361 -1.22 -13.07 15.02
N TYR A 362 -2.07 -12.05 14.94
CA TYR A 362 -3.51 -12.17 14.72
C TYR A 362 -3.84 -11.62 13.33
N ASN A 363 -4.24 -12.50 12.42
CA ASN A 363 -4.53 -12.17 11.04
C ASN A 363 -6.04 -12.18 10.81
N PHE A 364 -6.59 -11.07 10.35
CA PHE A 364 -8.01 -10.94 10.06
C PHE A 364 -8.20 -10.81 8.55
N HIS A 365 -9.13 -11.58 7.99
CA HIS A 365 -9.40 -11.63 6.56
C HIS A 365 -10.90 -11.62 6.24
N GLY A 366 -11.35 -10.54 5.61
CA GLY A 366 -12.72 -10.30 5.15
C GLY A 366 -12.92 -10.64 3.67
N ARG A 367 -14.17 -10.64 3.21
CA ARG A 367 -14.51 -10.80 1.79
C ARG A 367 -14.87 -9.48 1.13
N GLY A 368 -14.45 -9.31 -0.13
CA GLY A 368 -14.96 -8.26 -1.01
C GLY A 368 -14.82 -6.84 -0.43
N LYS A 369 -15.96 -6.19 -0.14
CA LYS A 369 -16.06 -4.82 0.39
C LYS A 369 -15.95 -4.74 1.92
N GLU A 370 -15.69 -5.85 2.62
CA GLU A 370 -15.59 -5.84 4.07
C GLU A 370 -14.32 -5.14 4.56
N ARG A 371 -14.41 -4.63 5.77
CA ARG A 371 -13.32 -4.03 6.54
C ARG A 371 -13.33 -4.62 7.93
N VAL A 372 -12.16 -4.75 8.52
CA VAL A 372 -11.99 -5.24 9.88
C VAL A 372 -11.94 -4.03 10.80
N GLN A 373 -12.89 -3.96 11.73
CA GLN A 373 -12.90 -3.01 12.83
C GLN A 373 -12.43 -3.71 14.09
N ILE A 374 -11.45 -3.14 14.78
CA ILE A 374 -10.88 -3.66 16.03
C ILE A 374 -11.09 -2.62 17.13
N MET A 375 -11.61 -3.08 18.26
CA MET A 375 -11.88 -2.25 19.43
C MET A 375 -11.35 -2.96 20.67
N PHE A 376 -10.30 -2.41 21.27
CA PHE A 376 -9.77 -2.92 22.53
C PHE A 376 -10.79 -2.66 23.65
N THR A 377 -11.02 -3.67 24.48
CA THR A 377 -11.86 -3.56 25.69
C THR A 377 -11.01 -3.49 26.94
N GLU A 378 -9.84 -4.11 26.91
CA GLU A 378 -8.85 -4.13 27.99
C GLU A 378 -7.47 -3.97 27.36
N PHE A 379 -6.61 -3.15 27.95
CA PHE A 379 -5.25 -2.93 27.45
C PHE A 379 -4.30 -2.60 28.59
N SER A 380 -3.36 -3.49 28.86
CA SER A 380 -2.29 -3.33 29.83
C SER A 380 -1.05 -4.05 29.31
N VAL A 381 -0.20 -3.31 28.61
CA VAL A 381 1.02 -3.80 27.98
C VAL A 381 2.20 -3.08 28.61
N TYR A 382 3.20 -3.84 29.06
CA TYR A 382 4.32 -3.31 29.82
C TYR A 382 5.04 -2.17 29.07
N LYS A 383 5.15 -1.03 29.74
CA LYS A 383 5.93 0.13 29.31
C LYS A 383 6.84 0.54 30.47
N PRO A 384 8.17 0.66 30.27
CA PRO A 384 9.08 1.16 31.29
C PRO A 384 8.66 2.56 31.74
N GLU A 385 8.78 2.85 33.04
CA GLU A 385 8.67 4.22 33.52
C GLU A 385 9.85 5.03 32.97
N ASP A 386 9.52 6.12 32.27
CA ASP A 386 10.49 6.99 31.65
C ASP A 386 11.36 7.65 32.73
N THR A 387 12.61 7.22 32.85
CA THR A 387 13.57 7.89 33.74
C THR A 387 13.95 9.22 33.11
N GLN A 388 13.23 10.29 33.51
CA GLN A 388 13.50 11.71 33.25
C GLN A 388 14.65 11.95 32.25
N ARG A 389 14.38 11.83 30.95
CA ARG A 389 15.15 12.62 29.99
C ARG A 389 14.50 13.97 29.96
N ASP A 390 15.19 14.92 30.58
CA ASP A 390 14.97 16.34 30.38
C ASP A 390 14.61 16.60 28.91
N SER A 391 13.46 17.23 28.73
CA SER A 391 13.05 17.81 27.45
C SER A 391 14.10 18.84 27.05
N PHE A 392 15.15 18.40 26.34
CA PHE A 392 16.09 19.29 25.68
C PHE A 392 15.37 20.01 24.54
N VAL A 393 14.83 21.18 24.87
CA VAL A 393 14.35 22.17 23.92
C VAL A 393 15.57 22.62 23.09
N PHE A 394 15.69 22.14 21.85
CA PHE A 394 16.59 22.73 20.87
C PHE A 394 16.03 24.11 20.48
N ILE A 395 16.51 25.17 21.14
CA ILE A 395 16.37 26.53 20.63
C ILE A 395 17.37 26.68 19.47
N ILE A 396 16.90 26.55 18.23
CA ILE A 396 17.68 26.95 17.06
C ILE A 396 17.51 28.47 16.86
N PRO A 397 18.59 29.27 16.71
CA PRO A 397 18.49 30.70 16.54
C PRO A 397 17.86 31.06 15.18
N LEU A 398 16.84 31.92 15.21
CA LEU A 398 16.18 32.49 14.04
C LEU A 398 17.13 33.38 13.22
N HIS A 399 17.34 33.03 11.95
CA HIS A 399 17.48 34.07 10.92
C HIS A 399 17.01 33.58 9.53
N LYS A 400 16.09 34.37 8.96
CA LYS A 400 15.46 34.33 7.61
C LYS A 400 14.25 33.41 7.38
N GLN A 401 13.11 33.97 7.78
CA GLN A 401 11.84 34.14 7.05
C GLN A 401 11.33 33.05 6.08
N SER A 402 10.08 32.66 6.37
CA SER A 402 9.12 31.87 5.59
C SER A 402 9.17 30.36 5.86
N ILE A 403 8.27 29.87 6.73
CA ILE A 403 7.49 28.61 6.64
C ILE A 403 6.52 28.58 7.83
N CYS A 404 5.39 27.89 7.63
CA CYS A 404 4.10 27.95 8.30
C CYS A 404 4.08 27.84 9.84
N ASN A 405 2.96 28.31 10.42
CA ASN A 405 2.51 28.10 11.79
C ASN A 405 2.65 26.63 12.21
N GLU A 406 3.76 26.28 12.85
CA GLU A 406 3.86 25.06 13.63
C GLU A 406 2.93 25.20 14.83
N LYS A 407 1.89 24.36 14.85
CA LYS A 407 1.23 24.07 16.10
C LYS A 407 2.27 23.48 17.04
N HIS A 408 2.45 24.11 18.19
CA HIS A 408 2.53 23.38 19.44
C HIS A 408 1.35 22.41 19.50
N PHE A 409 1.55 21.20 18.98
CA PHE A 409 0.69 20.05 19.19
C PHE A 409 1.53 19.08 20.00
N PHE A 410 1.01 18.68 21.16
CA PHE A 410 1.64 17.71 22.05
C PHE A 410 1.98 16.43 21.27
N LEU A 411 3.22 16.31 20.80
CA LEU A 411 3.83 15.02 20.52
C LEU A 411 4.20 14.40 21.87
N LEU A 412 3.21 13.97 22.64
CA LEU A 412 3.40 12.76 23.44
C LEU A 412 3.37 11.60 22.45
N GLY A 413 4.41 11.51 21.61
CA GLY A 413 4.69 10.25 20.96
C GLY A 413 4.87 9.26 22.10
N ASN A 414 3.97 8.31 22.23
CA ASN A 414 4.17 7.14 23.07
C ASN A 414 5.36 6.40 22.49
N SER A 415 6.57 6.85 22.82
CA SER A 415 7.75 6.09 22.52
C SER A 415 7.62 4.80 23.32
N CYS A 416 7.35 3.71 22.61
CA CYS A 416 7.36 2.36 23.15
C CYS A 416 8.79 1.81 23.17
N ASP A 417 9.80 2.68 23.26
CA ASP A 417 11.20 2.28 23.34
C ASP A 417 11.44 1.45 24.62
N GLY A 418 11.87 0.19 24.42
CA GLY A 418 12.07 -0.76 25.52
C GLY A 418 10.78 -1.32 26.14
N ALA A 419 9.61 -0.96 25.61
CA ALA A 419 8.32 -1.50 25.99
C ALA A 419 7.98 -2.79 25.23
N ASP A 420 7.04 -3.54 25.78
CA ASP A 420 6.30 -4.53 25.00
C ASP A 420 5.32 -3.78 24.09
N VAL A 421 5.02 -4.34 22.90
CA VAL A 421 4.32 -3.60 21.87
C VAL A 421 3.27 -4.43 21.16
N VAL A 422 2.11 -3.81 20.92
CA VAL A 422 1.11 -4.26 19.96
C VAL A 422 1.22 -3.39 18.71
N MET A 423 1.68 -3.98 17.62
CA MET A 423 1.81 -3.33 16.33
C MET A 423 0.62 -3.68 15.45
N VAL A 424 0.05 -2.68 14.78
CA VAL A 424 -1.07 -2.89 13.88
C VAL A 424 -0.65 -2.58 12.46
N PHE A 425 -0.97 -3.48 11.55
CA PHE A 425 -0.56 -3.40 10.16
C PHE A 425 -1.74 -3.51 9.22
N ILE A 426 -1.77 -2.59 8.25
CA ILE A 426 -2.71 -2.57 7.13
C ILE A 426 -1.97 -2.83 5.83
N THR A 427 -2.69 -2.90 4.72
CA THR A 427 -2.09 -3.15 3.40
C THR A 427 -2.32 -1.97 2.49
N ILE A 428 -1.28 -1.21 2.20
CA ILE A 428 -1.31 -0.06 1.28
C ILE A 428 -0.49 -0.46 0.05
N ASN A 429 -1.08 -0.37 -1.15
CA ASN A 429 -0.39 -0.74 -2.40
C ASN A 429 0.26 -2.14 -2.39
N GLY A 430 -0.25 -3.05 -1.55
CA GLY A 430 0.29 -4.40 -1.38
C GLY A 430 1.48 -4.54 -0.44
N GLN A 431 1.94 -3.44 0.16
CA GLN A 431 2.93 -3.47 1.23
C GLN A 431 2.24 -3.41 2.59
N LYS A 432 2.86 -4.07 3.57
CA LYS A 432 2.40 -4.11 4.95
C LYS A 432 2.84 -2.83 5.63
N GLU A 433 1.92 -1.89 5.76
CA GLU A 433 2.18 -0.60 6.40
C GLU A 433 1.79 -0.64 7.87
N ARG A 434 2.65 -0.08 8.72
CA ARG A 434 2.42 -0.02 10.16
C ARG A 434 1.60 1.22 10.48
N VAL A 435 0.43 1.02 11.06
CA VAL A 435 -0.48 2.11 11.45
C VAL A 435 -0.07 2.69 12.79
N ASP A 436 0.15 1.83 13.78
CA ASP A 436 0.34 2.26 15.16
C ASP A 436 1.23 1.29 15.97
N ASN A 437 1.84 1.81 17.04
CA ASN A 437 2.57 1.08 18.08
C ASN A 437 1.90 1.36 19.42
N LEU A 438 1.26 0.35 19.98
CA LEU A 438 0.47 0.48 21.21
C LEU A 438 1.21 -0.18 22.38
N CYS A 439 1.37 0.57 23.47
CA CYS A 439 1.97 0.10 24.73
C CYS A 439 1.42 0.90 25.92
N GLY A 440 1.62 0.43 27.14
CA GLY A 440 1.09 1.04 28.37
C GLY A 440 -0.30 0.53 28.75
N ASP A 441 -0.97 1.29 29.61
CA ASP A 441 -2.28 0.94 30.20
C ASP A 441 -3.44 1.81 29.67
N GLU A 442 -3.18 2.73 28.74
CA GLU A 442 -4.22 3.54 28.11
C GLU A 442 -4.93 2.72 27.02
N LEU A 443 -6.27 2.76 27.02
CA LEU A 443 -7.07 2.04 26.04
C LEU A 443 -6.89 2.69 24.64
N PRO A 444 -6.40 1.94 23.64
CA PRO A 444 -6.21 2.46 22.30
C PRO A 444 -7.52 2.87 21.64
N GLN A 445 -7.44 3.82 20.70
CA GLN A 445 -8.59 4.15 19.85
C GLN A 445 -8.99 2.97 18.98
N GLN A 446 -10.27 2.95 18.54
CA GLN A 446 -10.74 1.92 17.63
C GLN A 446 -10.03 2.03 16.27
N LEU A 447 -9.70 0.89 15.68
CA LEU A 447 -8.93 0.79 14.45
C LEU A 447 -9.81 0.19 13.34
N MET A 448 -9.56 0.60 12.10
CA MET A 448 -10.21 0.04 10.93
C MET A 448 -9.22 -0.18 9.80
N SER A 449 -9.34 -1.32 9.13
CA SER A 449 -8.54 -1.63 7.95
C SER A 449 -8.94 -0.76 6.75
N ASN A 450 -7.97 -0.40 5.92
CA ASN A 450 -8.21 0.24 4.61
C ASN A 450 -8.65 -0.77 3.53
N GLY A 451 -8.60 -2.07 3.82
CA GLY A 451 -8.98 -3.18 2.94
C GLY A 451 -9.78 -4.26 3.69
N PRO A 452 -9.89 -5.48 3.12
CA PRO A 452 -10.50 -6.63 3.80
C PRO A 452 -9.61 -7.24 4.88
N SER A 453 -8.36 -6.81 5.00
CA SER A 453 -7.38 -7.46 5.87
C SER A 453 -6.71 -6.47 6.82
N ILE A 454 -6.42 -6.95 8.04
CA ILE A 454 -5.56 -6.27 9.02
C ILE A 454 -4.79 -7.34 9.80
N THR A 455 -3.56 -7.02 10.19
CA THR A 455 -2.74 -7.89 11.03
C THR A 455 -2.37 -7.16 12.31
N VAL A 456 -2.61 -7.79 13.45
CA VAL A 456 -2.15 -7.31 14.75
C VAL A 456 -1.01 -8.22 15.21
N GLU A 457 0.14 -7.64 15.54
CA GLU A 457 1.29 -8.37 16.10
C GLU A 457 1.54 -7.91 17.52
N PHE A 458 1.59 -8.84 18.46
CA PHE A 458 2.03 -8.61 19.82
C PHE A 458 3.45 -9.16 20.00
N LYS A 459 4.37 -8.31 20.47
CA LYS A 459 5.73 -8.67 20.84
C LYS A 459 6.00 -8.26 22.28
N SER A 460 6.36 -9.24 23.11
CA SER A 460 6.87 -9.01 24.45
C SER A 460 8.35 -9.35 24.51
N LEU A 461 9.15 -8.45 25.08
CA LEU A 461 10.58 -8.62 25.36
C LEU A 461 10.82 -8.95 26.84
N HIS A 462 9.92 -8.53 27.75
CA HIS A 462 10.09 -8.68 29.20
C HIS A 462 8.91 -9.43 29.85
N SER A 463 9.18 -10.20 30.92
CA SER A 463 8.11 -10.78 31.74
C SER A 463 7.50 -9.68 32.58
N SER A 464 6.30 -9.22 32.21
CA SER A 464 5.55 -8.39 33.14
C SER A 464 4.85 -9.30 34.14
N HIS A 465 5.32 -9.33 35.38
CA HIS A 465 4.58 -9.98 36.47
C HIS A 465 3.26 -9.25 36.83
N ILE A 466 3.00 -8.10 36.19
CA ILE A 466 1.94 -7.15 36.55
C ILE A 466 0.99 -6.87 35.38
N SER A 467 1.50 -6.73 34.15
CA SER A 467 0.68 -6.37 32.98
C SER A 467 -0.15 -7.55 32.52
N ARG A 468 -1.47 -7.39 32.52
CA ARG A 468 -2.43 -8.48 32.21
C ARG A 468 -2.56 -8.76 30.71
N GLY A 469 -1.99 -7.90 29.87
CA GLY A 469 -2.13 -7.94 28.42
C GLY A 469 -3.38 -7.23 27.93
N PHE A 470 -3.95 -7.71 26.84
CA PHE A 470 -5.07 -7.04 26.18
C PHE A 470 -6.18 -8.03 25.78
N GLN A 471 -7.39 -7.48 25.65
CA GLN A 471 -8.52 -8.13 25.00
C GLN A 471 -9.20 -7.13 24.08
N ALA A 472 -9.59 -7.60 22.89
CA ALA A 472 -10.23 -6.78 21.88
C ALA A 472 -11.35 -7.53 21.17
N ASN A 473 -12.35 -6.77 20.74
CA ASN A 473 -13.42 -7.23 19.87
C ASN A 473 -13.07 -6.90 18.41
N TYR A 474 -13.32 -7.85 17.50
CA TYR A 474 -13.23 -7.60 16.07
C TYR A 474 -14.60 -7.75 15.39
N LYS A 475 -14.82 -6.98 14.32
CA LYS A 475 -16.00 -7.07 13.45
C LYS A 475 -15.62 -6.89 11.99
N PHE A 476 -16.18 -7.72 11.11
CA PHE A 476 -16.14 -7.52 9.67
C PHE A 476 -17.37 -6.70 9.25
N VAL A 477 -17.13 -5.50 8.71
CA VAL A 477 -18.18 -4.52 8.40
C VAL A 477 -18.03 -4.00 6.97
N THR A 478 -19.16 -3.81 6.27
CA THR A 478 -19.16 -3.21 4.92
C THR A 478 -19.53 -1.73 4.93
N ASN A 479 -20.07 -1.23 6.03
CA ASN A 479 -20.59 0.13 6.18
C ASN A 479 -19.55 1.11 6.75
N PHE A 480 -18.26 0.78 6.77
CA PHE A 480 -17.18 1.68 7.24
C PHE A 480 -17.37 2.15 8.69
N GLY A 481 -18.14 1.43 9.51
CA GLY A 481 -18.51 1.85 10.87
C GLY A 481 -19.56 2.97 10.93
N ILE A 482 -20.09 3.41 9.78
CA ILE A 482 -21.11 4.45 9.69
C ILE A 482 -22.50 3.82 9.80
N SER A 483 -23.25 4.20 10.83
CA SER A 483 -24.58 3.65 11.13
C SER A 483 -25.75 4.52 10.65
N THR A 484 -25.46 5.68 10.06
CA THR A 484 -26.49 6.63 9.59
C THR A 484 -26.55 6.70 8.06
N GLY A 485 -27.74 7.01 7.54
CA GLY A 485 -28.01 7.00 6.11
C GLY A 485 -28.19 5.57 5.57
N THR A 486 -28.57 5.48 4.29
CA THR A 486 -28.72 4.19 3.59
C THR A 486 -27.51 3.96 2.68
N GLN A 487 -26.82 2.83 2.87
CA GLN A 487 -25.61 2.54 2.08
C GLN A 487 -25.96 2.35 0.60
N ASP A 488 -25.23 3.06 -0.28
CA ASP A 488 -25.38 2.95 -1.73
C ASP A 488 -24.73 1.66 -2.24
N PRO A 489 -25.49 0.73 -2.86
CA PRO A 489 -24.94 -0.52 -3.37
C PRO A 489 -23.94 -0.32 -4.51
N GLN A 490 -24.05 0.79 -5.26
CA GLN A 490 -23.18 1.08 -6.41
C GLN A 490 -21.82 1.67 -6.00
N SER A 491 -21.74 2.31 -4.84
CA SER A 491 -20.50 2.86 -4.29
C SER A 491 -19.75 1.82 -3.44
N VAL A 492 -18.43 2.00 -3.29
CA VAL A 492 -17.65 1.28 -2.29
C VAL A 492 -17.95 1.84 -0.91
N CYS A 493 -17.87 3.17 -0.76
CA CYS A 493 -18.27 3.92 0.42
C CYS A 493 -19.21 5.06 0.01
N GLY A 494 -20.52 4.82 0.09
CA GLY A 494 -21.54 5.80 -0.29
C GLY A 494 -22.74 5.70 0.62
N PHE A 495 -23.27 6.83 1.07
CA PHE A 495 -24.43 6.89 1.97
C PHE A 495 -25.44 7.91 1.46
N ASN A 496 -26.69 7.49 1.33
CA ASN A 496 -27.80 8.33 0.89
C ASN A 496 -28.62 8.79 2.10
N PHE A 497 -28.92 10.08 2.13
CA PHE A 497 -29.77 10.75 3.10
C PHE A 497 -30.90 11.43 2.33
N ARG A 498 -32.15 11.09 2.63
CA ARG A 498 -33.32 11.63 1.94
C ARG A 498 -34.18 12.42 2.91
N SER A 499 -34.62 13.61 2.52
CA SER A 499 -35.49 14.43 3.37
C SER A 499 -36.85 13.77 3.64
N THR A 500 -37.31 12.93 2.72
CA THR A 500 -38.52 12.09 2.88
C THR A 500 -38.41 11.07 4.00
N GLU A 501 -37.19 10.64 4.35
CA GLU A 501 -36.93 9.70 5.45
C GLU A 501 -36.67 10.46 6.75
N ARG A 502 -35.84 11.50 6.69
CA ARG A 502 -35.47 12.30 7.86
C ARG A 502 -35.07 13.72 7.45
N SER A 503 -35.67 14.73 8.08
CA SER A 503 -35.38 16.14 7.78
C SER A 503 -34.08 16.65 8.41
N ASN A 504 -33.51 15.95 9.39
CA ASN A 504 -32.21 16.26 9.99
C ASN A 504 -31.57 15.02 10.61
N GLY A 505 -30.27 15.06 10.86
CA GLY A 505 -29.54 13.98 11.52
C GLY A 505 -28.04 14.24 11.58
N SER A 506 -27.28 13.19 11.91
CA SER A 506 -25.82 13.22 11.94
C SER A 506 -25.20 12.22 10.96
N PHE A 507 -23.95 12.50 10.58
CA PHE A 507 -23.09 11.60 9.83
C PHE A 507 -21.64 11.84 10.24
N THR A 508 -20.82 10.81 10.10
CA THR A 508 -19.44 10.82 10.58
C THR A 508 -18.48 10.37 9.49
N SER A 509 -17.20 10.66 9.67
CA SER A 509 -16.14 9.96 8.94
C SER A 509 -16.20 8.44 9.22
N PRO A 510 -15.61 7.62 8.34
CA PRO A 510 -15.40 6.21 8.61
C PRO A 510 -14.71 5.98 9.96
N ASN A 511 -15.10 4.90 10.64
CA ASN A 511 -14.53 4.48 11.93
C ASN A 511 -14.54 5.53 13.07
N TYR A 512 -15.32 6.60 12.98
CA TYR A 512 -15.47 7.56 14.09
C TYR A 512 -16.04 6.85 15.36
N PRO A 513 -15.56 7.15 16.58
CA PRO A 513 -14.59 8.19 16.98
C PRO A 513 -13.12 7.76 16.96
N GLY A 514 -12.76 6.67 16.30
CA GLY A 514 -11.36 6.26 16.11
C GLY A 514 -10.78 6.77 14.80
N LEU A 515 -9.55 6.32 14.51
CA LEU A 515 -8.81 6.73 13.33
C LEU A 515 -9.54 6.28 12.06
N TYR A 516 -9.78 7.20 11.13
CA TYR A 516 -10.33 6.82 9.83
C TYR A 516 -9.27 6.00 9.04
N PRO A 517 -9.70 5.05 8.20
CA PRO A 517 -8.77 4.28 7.39
C PRO A 517 -8.10 5.14 6.32
N ARG A 518 -6.81 4.89 6.09
CA ARG A 518 -6.03 5.45 4.98
C ARG A 518 -6.57 4.98 3.63
N ASP A 519 -6.21 5.68 2.56
CA ASP A 519 -6.57 5.40 1.16
C ASP A 519 -8.09 5.12 1.00
N THR A 520 -8.91 5.98 1.60
CA THR A 520 -10.35 5.81 1.65
C THR A 520 -11.07 7.04 1.10
N GLU A 521 -11.97 6.81 0.16
CA GLU A 521 -12.86 7.83 -0.40
C GLU A 521 -14.31 7.46 -0.11
N CYS A 522 -15.01 8.35 0.61
CA CYS A 522 -16.39 8.16 1.04
C CYS A 522 -17.27 9.32 0.58
N HIS A 523 -18.46 9.00 0.07
CA HIS A 523 -19.43 9.97 -0.41
C HIS A 523 -20.73 9.94 0.41
N TYR A 524 -21.23 11.12 0.77
CA TYR A 524 -22.50 11.30 1.45
C TYR A 524 -23.40 12.13 0.54
N PHE A 525 -24.52 11.56 0.11
CA PHE A 525 -25.45 12.14 -0.83
C PHE A 525 -26.73 12.56 -0.12
N PHE A 526 -27.05 13.84 -0.17
CA PHE A 526 -28.24 14.41 0.44
C PHE A 526 -29.24 14.76 -0.66
N TYR A 527 -30.44 14.20 -0.56
CA TYR A 527 -31.56 14.41 -1.47
C TYR A 527 -32.72 15.07 -0.73
N GLY A 528 -32.85 16.38 -0.90
CA GLY A 528 -33.99 17.17 -0.46
C GLY A 528 -35.17 17.05 -1.41
N ASN A 529 -36.33 17.52 -0.94
CA ASN A 529 -37.50 17.77 -1.76
C ASN A 529 -37.31 19.08 -2.54
N GLN A 530 -38.17 19.30 -3.53
CA GLN A 530 -38.10 20.48 -4.38
C GLN A 530 -38.04 21.78 -3.55
N SER A 531 -37.01 22.58 -3.79
CA SER A 531 -36.70 23.85 -3.11
C SER A 531 -36.08 23.74 -1.71
N GLU A 532 -35.95 22.55 -1.13
CA GLU A 532 -35.19 22.40 0.12
C GLU A 532 -33.69 22.67 -0.13
N LYS A 533 -33.00 23.13 0.91
CA LYS A 533 -31.54 23.25 0.95
C LYS A 533 -30.97 22.41 2.06
N VAL A 534 -29.77 21.92 1.86
CA VAL A 534 -29.03 21.10 2.82
C VAL A 534 -28.08 22.00 3.58
N HIS A 535 -28.24 22.01 4.91
CA HIS A 535 -27.43 22.77 5.85
C HIS A 535 -26.54 21.83 6.65
N ILE A 536 -25.21 21.98 6.54
CA ILE A 536 -24.24 21.13 7.22
C ILE A 536 -23.43 21.92 8.26
N THR A 537 -23.31 21.33 9.45
CA THR A 537 -22.50 21.87 10.55
C THR A 537 -21.62 20.78 11.14
N PHE A 538 -20.44 21.15 11.63
CA PHE A 538 -19.49 20.21 12.24
C PHE A 538 -19.41 20.43 13.75
N ALA A 539 -19.67 19.38 14.53
CA ALA A 539 -19.38 19.39 15.96
C ALA A 539 -17.90 19.13 16.21
N TYR A 540 -17.35 18.14 15.53
CA TYR A 540 -15.96 17.70 15.64
C TYR A 540 -15.28 17.63 14.27
N PHE A 541 -14.00 18.00 14.20
CA PHE A 541 -13.24 18.00 12.94
C PHE A 541 -11.73 17.89 13.20
N ASP A 542 -11.18 16.74 12.83
CA ASP A 542 -9.78 16.37 12.86
C ASP A 542 -9.47 15.54 11.62
N VAL A 543 -9.17 16.22 10.52
CA VAL A 543 -8.78 15.61 9.25
C VAL A 543 -7.32 15.96 9.00
N GLU A 544 -6.49 14.98 8.67
CA GLU A 544 -5.07 15.21 8.44
C GLU A 544 -4.84 16.23 7.32
N GLY A 545 -3.79 17.04 7.45
CA GLY A 545 -3.34 17.90 6.37
C GLY A 545 -3.11 19.36 6.75
N VAL A 546 -2.58 20.07 5.77
CA VAL A 546 -2.16 21.47 5.87
C VAL A 546 -2.94 22.29 4.85
N THR A 547 -3.50 23.41 5.30
CA THR A 547 -4.18 24.35 4.41
C THR A 547 -3.18 25.08 3.52
N PRO A 548 -3.41 25.21 2.20
CA PRO A 548 -4.60 24.79 1.47
C PRO A 548 -4.62 23.27 1.18
N CYS A 549 -5.73 22.61 1.52
CA CYS A 549 -5.93 21.15 1.49
C CYS A 549 -5.98 20.63 0.04
N THR A 550 -4.82 20.47 -0.55
CA THR A 550 -4.64 20.30 -2.00
C THR A 550 -3.80 19.06 -2.29
N THR A 551 -3.73 18.70 -3.57
CA THR A 551 -2.87 17.61 -4.03
C THR A 551 -1.40 17.90 -3.75
N GLU A 552 -0.99 19.17 -3.78
CA GLU A 552 0.39 19.59 -3.54
C GLU A 552 0.78 19.43 -2.07
N THR A 553 -0.15 19.66 -1.14
CA THR A 553 0.08 19.45 0.30
C THR A 553 -0.11 17.99 0.73
N ALA A 554 -0.43 17.10 -0.21
CA ALA A 554 -0.74 15.69 0.03
C ALA A 554 -1.70 15.50 1.20
N SER A 555 -2.65 16.41 1.40
CA SER A 555 -3.53 16.44 2.57
C SER A 555 -4.79 15.63 2.36
N ASP A 556 -5.29 15.02 3.44
CA ASP A 556 -6.66 14.54 3.48
C ASP A 556 -7.64 15.71 3.40
N TYR A 557 -8.87 15.46 2.98
CA TYR A 557 -9.84 16.54 2.87
C TYR A 557 -11.30 16.11 2.92
N VAL A 558 -12.12 17.09 3.28
CA VAL A 558 -13.56 17.11 3.05
C VAL A 558 -13.87 18.12 1.94
N GLU A 559 -14.56 17.68 0.91
CA GLU A 559 -15.02 18.45 -0.25
C GLU A 559 -16.55 18.46 -0.32
N PHE A 560 -17.11 19.56 -0.82
CA PHE A 560 -18.56 19.77 -0.92
C PHE A 560 -18.95 20.09 -2.36
N SER A 561 -20.06 19.52 -2.83
CA SER A 561 -20.53 19.74 -4.19
C SER A 561 -22.05 19.81 -4.31
N ASN A 562 -22.53 20.77 -5.11
CA ASN A 562 -23.94 20.89 -5.51
C ASN A 562 -24.31 19.99 -6.69
N TYR A 563 -23.34 19.23 -7.22
CA TYR A 563 -23.53 18.33 -8.36
C TYR A 563 -23.07 16.92 -8.01
N LYS A 564 -23.51 15.93 -8.81
CA LYS A 564 -22.98 14.56 -8.68
C LYS A 564 -21.48 14.49 -9.00
N SER A 565 -20.96 15.43 -9.78
CA SER A 565 -19.54 15.62 -10.09
C SER A 565 -18.88 16.62 -9.11
N VAL A 566 -17.60 16.95 -9.33
CA VAL A 566 -16.87 17.94 -8.52
C VAL A 566 -17.43 19.35 -8.78
N ASP A 567 -17.63 20.12 -7.71
CA ASP A 567 -17.92 21.55 -7.72
C ASP A 567 -16.71 22.29 -7.14
N ARG A 568 -16.13 23.22 -7.89
CA ARG A 568 -14.95 23.99 -7.45
C ARG A 568 -15.31 25.26 -6.67
N LYS A 569 -16.60 25.51 -6.42
CA LYS A 569 -17.10 26.72 -5.75
C LYS A 569 -16.84 26.71 -4.23
N ILE A 570 -16.84 25.54 -3.60
CA ILE A 570 -16.63 25.40 -2.14
C ILE A 570 -15.22 24.85 -1.90
N PRO A 571 -14.37 25.51 -1.10
CA PRO A 571 -13.01 25.06 -0.86
C PRO A 571 -12.99 23.74 -0.08
N ARG A 572 -11.89 22.99 -0.24
CA ARG A 572 -11.60 21.80 0.57
C ARG A 572 -11.21 22.18 1.99
N HIS A 573 -11.51 21.29 2.94
CA HIS A 573 -11.24 21.49 4.35
C HIS A 573 -10.46 20.32 4.94
N CYS A 574 -9.46 20.64 5.77
CA CYS A 574 -8.54 19.72 6.45
C CYS A 574 -7.95 20.43 7.68
N GLY A 575 -7.14 19.70 8.44
CA GLY A 575 -6.60 20.08 9.75
C GLY A 575 -7.66 20.05 10.86
N LEU A 576 -7.29 20.60 12.02
CA LEU A 576 -8.17 20.71 13.20
C LEU A 576 -9.18 21.87 13.15
N LYS A 577 -9.09 22.74 12.15
CA LYS A 577 -9.96 23.92 12.06
C LYS A 577 -11.25 23.52 11.36
N LYS A 578 -12.29 23.27 12.14
CA LYS A 578 -13.60 22.92 11.59
C LYS A 578 -14.15 23.97 10.61
N PRO A 579 -14.82 23.54 9.53
CA PRO A 579 -15.49 24.45 8.61
C PRO A 579 -16.55 25.30 9.34
N ARG A 580 -16.79 26.51 8.82
CA ARG A 580 -18.06 27.19 9.12
C ARG A 580 -19.20 26.41 8.49
N THR A 581 -20.41 26.68 8.94
CA THR A 581 -21.63 26.17 8.34
C THR A 581 -21.61 26.24 6.81
N ILE A 582 -21.93 25.12 6.16
CA ILE A 582 -21.95 24.97 4.70
C ILE A 582 -23.39 24.72 4.25
N ASP A 583 -23.84 25.51 3.26
CA ASP A 583 -25.18 25.43 2.67
C ASP A 583 -25.10 24.99 1.21
N SER A 584 -26.05 24.15 0.78
CA SER A 584 -26.23 23.83 -0.64
C SER A 584 -26.94 24.96 -1.40
N ASP A 585 -26.71 25.01 -2.70
CA ASP A 585 -27.40 25.93 -3.61
C ASP A 585 -28.83 25.45 -3.91
N GLY A 586 -29.07 24.13 -3.90
CA GLY A 586 -30.36 23.50 -4.21
C GLY A 586 -30.67 22.28 -3.34
N ASP A 587 -31.54 21.42 -3.84
CA ASP A 587 -32.09 20.24 -3.15
C ASP A 587 -31.13 19.05 -3.11
N PHE A 588 -30.07 19.06 -3.91
CA PHE A 588 -29.02 18.05 -3.86
C PHE A 588 -27.73 18.58 -3.25
N PHE A 589 -27.08 17.75 -2.44
CA PHE A 589 -25.73 18.04 -1.94
C PHE A 589 -24.89 16.78 -1.77
N ARG A 590 -23.60 16.88 -2.09
CA ARG A 590 -22.63 15.79 -1.94
C ARG A 590 -21.49 16.25 -1.05
N VAL A 591 -21.23 15.51 0.02
CA VAL A 591 -19.99 15.63 0.82
C VAL A 591 -19.08 14.47 0.44
N THR A 592 -17.80 14.75 0.20
CA THR A 592 -16.78 13.74 -0.09
C THR A 592 -15.67 13.85 0.93
N PHE A 593 -15.39 12.76 1.62
CA PHE A 593 -14.21 12.60 2.46
C PHE A 593 -13.18 11.77 1.69
N LYS A 594 -11.92 12.23 1.64
CA LYS A 594 -10.82 11.49 1.01
C LYS A 594 -9.58 11.52 1.88
N SER A 595 -9.03 10.33 2.15
CA SER A 595 -7.74 10.16 2.82
C SER A 595 -6.64 9.65 1.88
N ASN A 596 -5.39 9.99 2.19
CA ASN A 596 -4.16 9.56 1.55
C ASN A 596 -3.62 8.27 2.20
N ASP A 597 -2.42 7.84 1.81
CA ASP A 597 -1.77 6.62 2.25
C ASP A 597 -0.76 6.79 3.40
N ARG A 598 -0.60 8.01 3.94
CA ARG A 598 0.49 8.38 4.86
C ARG A 598 0.06 8.50 6.30
N PHE A 599 -0.87 9.40 6.58
CA PHE A 599 -1.25 9.80 7.93
C PHE A 599 -2.77 9.79 8.05
N ASP A 600 -3.24 9.71 9.28
CA ASP A 600 -4.66 9.63 9.60
C ASP A 600 -4.97 10.52 10.82
N GLY A 601 -6.25 10.71 11.06
CA GLY A 601 -6.78 11.48 12.18
C GLY A 601 -8.07 10.83 12.70
N THR A 602 -8.64 11.41 13.74
CA THR A 602 -9.86 10.90 14.36
C THR A 602 -11.13 11.24 13.57
N GLY A 603 -11.01 12.09 12.54
CA GLY A 603 -12.04 12.37 11.56
C GLY A 603 -13.04 13.41 12.02
N PHE A 604 -14.32 13.24 11.69
CA PHE A 604 -15.33 14.27 11.95
C PHE A 604 -16.68 13.70 12.38
N GLU A 605 -17.40 14.53 13.13
CA GLU A 605 -18.84 14.37 13.38
C GLU A 605 -19.56 15.62 12.88
N ALA A 606 -20.54 15.41 12.00
CA ALA A 606 -21.30 16.45 11.34
C ALA A 606 -22.80 16.23 11.45
N PHE A 607 -23.56 17.32 11.36
CA PHE A 607 -25.01 17.36 11.38
C PHE A 607 -25.53 17.97 10.10
N TYR A 608 -26.58 17.37 9.54
CA TYR A 608 -27.30 17.89 8.38
C TYR A 608 -28.73 18.28 8.75
N GLN A 609 -29.28 19.27 8.04
CA GLN A 609 -30.69 19.63 8.09
C GLN A 609 -31.16 20.00 6.69
N PHE A 610 -32.28 19.42 6.25
CA PHE A 610 -33.03 19.88 5.09
C PHE A 610 -33.92 21.04 5.52
N ARG A 611 -33.73 22.21 4.91
CA ARG A 611 -34.46 23.43 5.21
C ARG A 611 -35.28 23.86 4.00
N SER A 612 -36.57 24.07 4.21
CA SER A 612 -37.42 24.69 3.20
C SER A 612 -37.16 26.21 3.15
N PRO A 613 -37.34 26.87 1.99
CA PRO A 613 -37.23 28.32 1.87
C PRO A 613 -38.24 29.07 2.75
N ASP A 614 -39.35 28.41 3.11
CA ASP A 614 -40.41 28.96 3.97
C ASP A 614 -40.08 28.93 5.47
N ASP A 615 -38.90 28.44 5.87
CA ASP A 615 -38.48 28.34 7.28
C ASP A 615 -37.85 29.64 7.83
N PHE A 616 -38.04 30.76 7.14
CA PHE A 616 -37.75 32.10 7.68
C PHE A 616 -38.93 32.60 8.52
N PHE A 617 -38.84 32.42 9.85
CA PHE A 617 -39.59 33.18 10.86
C PHE A 617 -41.04 33.54 10.52
N THR A 618 -41.98 32.57 10.53
CA THR A 618 -43.33 32.92 11.01
C THR A 618 -43.30 33.06 12.52
N VAL A 619 -42.85 34.22 13.01
CA VAL A 619 -43.42 34.75 14.25
C VAL A 619 -44.90 34.99 13.93
N LYS A 620 -45.77 34.05 14.31
CA LYS A 620 -47.21 34.34 14.40
C LYS A 620 -47.35 35.47 15.42
N GLN A 621 -47.46 36.69 14.92
CA GLN A 621 -47.89 37.82 15.71
C GLN A 621 -49.36 37.57 16.07
N ILE A 622 -49.60 36.96 17.23
CA ILE A 622 -50.95 36.93 17.82
C ILE A 622 -51.21 38.36 18.28
N ARG A 623 -51.87 39.15 17.43
CA ARG A 623 -52.52 40.39 17.87
C ARG A 623 -53.60 40.00 18.88
N GLY A 624 -53.45 40.49 20.09
CA GLY A 624 -54.35 40.22 21.20
C GLY A 624 -55.79 40.62 20.88
N ILE A 625 -56.71 39.78 21.35
CA ILE A 625 -58.09 40.17 21.64
C ILE A 625 -58.23 40.07 23.16
N SER A 626 -58.62 41.18 23.75
CA SER A 626 -58.83 41.43 25.17
C SER A 626 -60.01 40.64 25.75
N ALA A 627 -59.84 40.05 26.94
CA ALA A 627 -60.90 39.93 27.95
C ALA A 627 -60.33 39.59 29.34
N SER A 628 -60.40 40.58 30.24
CA SER A 628 -60.62 40.56 31.71
C SER A 628 -59.93 39.53 32.63
N VAL A 629 -59.15 40.08 33.57
CA VAL A 629 -58.60 39.48 34.80
C VAL A 629 -59.63 39.52 35.95
N PRO A 630 -59.55 38.62 36.96
CA PRO A 630 -59.33 39.09 38.35
C PRO A 630 -58.20 38.29 39.05
N VAL A 631 -57.12 38.95 39.51
CA VAL A 631 -56.80 39.39 40.89
C VAL A 631 -56.79 38.20 41.88
N ILE A 632 -55.68 37.87 42.55
CA ILE A 632 -55.34 38.39 43.89
C ILE A 632 -53.82 38.29 44.18
N ASP A 633 -53.41 39.33 44.90
CA ASP A 633 -52.15 39.73 45.51
C ASP A 633 -51.61 38.77 46.60
N PHE A 634 -50.32 38.88 46.92
CA PHE A 634 -49.75 39.03 48.27
C PHE A 634 -48.27 38.60 48.33
N SER A 635 -47.44 39.63 48.49
CA SER A 635 -46.19 39.64 49.26
C SER A 635 -46.21 38.77 50.53
N PHE A 636 -45.10 38.10 50.86
CA PHE A 636 -44.34 38.23 52.14
C PHE A 636 -43.31 37.06 52.38
N ILE A 637 -42.00 37.41 52.43
CA ILE A 637 -40.94 37.04 53.42
C ILE A 637 -40.29 35.62 53.38
N PRO A 638 -39.02 35.38 53.84
CA PRO A 638 -37.80 36.21 54.05
C PRO A 638 -36.50 35.71 53.37
N LEU A 639 -35.50 36.61 53.45
CA LEU A 639 -34.04 36.47 53.33
C LEU A 639 -33.37 35.37 54.20
N THR A 640 -32.20 34.87 53.76
CA THR A 640 -30.90 34.99 54.47
C THR A 640 -29.70 34.75 53.53
N PHE A 641 -28.56 35.36 53.89
CA PHE A 641 -27.18 35.23 53.38
C PHE A 641 -26.61 36.28 52.39
N THR A 642 -26.20 37.37 53.03
CA THR A 642 -25.23 38.42 52.74
C THR A 642 -23.80 37.98 52.31
N VAL A 643 -23.13 38.91 51.58
CA VAL A 643 -21.69 39.33 51.69
C VAL A 643 -20.67 38.42 50.96
N ILE A 644 -19.87 38.83 49.95
CA ILE A 644 -19.24 40.13 49.59
C ILE A 644 -19.14 40.29 48.06
N LYS A 645 -19.75 41.37 47.56
CA LYS A 645 -19.31 42.13 46.37
C LYS A 645 -18.61 43.38 46.91
N ALA A 646 -17.29 43.41 46.87
CA ALA A 646 -16.50 44.63 47.00
C ALA A 646 -15.10 44.34 46.48
N LEU A 647 -14.91 44.51 45.17
CA LEU A 647 -13.64 44.88 44.52
C LEU A 647 -13.86 44.78 43.01
N PHE A 648 -14.64 45.69 42.42
CA PHE A 648 -14.46 46.11 41.02
C PHE A 648 -15.18 47.45 40.82
N SER A 649 -14.62 48.47 41.46
CA SER A 649 -14.71 49.85 41.02
C SER A 649 -13.52 50.57 41.64
N LEU A 650 -12.38 50.61 40.95
CA LEU A 650 -11.56 51.80 40.81
C LEU A 650 -10.37 51.53 39.87
N ILE A 651 -9.95 52.60 39.19
CA ILE A 651 -8.68 52.79 38.46
C ILE A 651 -8.71 52.41 36.98
N THR A 652 -9.41 53.28 36.26
CA THR A 652 -8.85 54.02 35.12
C THR A 652 -7.38 54.44 35.31
N ALA A 653 -6.65 54.36 34.19
CA ALA A 653 -5.54 55.21 33.78
C ALA A 653 -4.10 54.95 34.28
N THR A 654 -3.19 55.16 33.32
CA THR A 654 -1.72 55.34 33.34
C THR A 654 -0.85 54.10 33.59
N ARG A 655 -0.09 53.56 32.62
CA ARG A 655 1.06 54.07 31.80
C ARG A 655 2.41 53.84 32.52
N LEU A 656 3.42 53.47 31.72
CA LEU A 656 4.90 53.51 31.91
C LEU A 656 5.66 52.22 32.29
N GLN A 657 6.55 51.86 31.36
CA GLN A 657 7.96 51.42 31.49
C GLN A 657 8.31 50.18 32.33
N LEU A 658 8.72 49.12 31.62
CA LEU A 658 10.14 48.73 31.46
C LEU A 658 10.31 47.83 30.23
#